data_AF-A0A970WSF0-F1
#
_entry.id   AF-A0A970WSF0-F1
#
_cell.length_a   1.000
_cell.length_b   1.000
_cell.length_c   1.000
_cell.angle_alpha   90.00
_cell.angle_beta   90.00
_cell.angle_gamma   90.00
#
_symmetry.space_group_name_H-M   'P 1'
#
loop_
_entity.id
_entity.type
_entity.pdbx_description
1 polymer ?
#
loop_
_entity_poly.entity_id
_entity_poly.type
_entity_poly.pdbx_seq_one_letter_code
_entity_poly.pdbx_strand_id
1 'polypeptide(L)'
;MRALFLIVAAVLLPLPVAGQTLKPTERGCAWQHGDEYVRFDRGKWSAGIEGKGEFSWHMFFWHDQWIYETLPGGKIEQSPTLQDDGSLVMKGTFSARDGSPPVKYVHRIAPTDEGLRVRCELQKTAALKLTRGVFLHVSGSRDALEGSNRVWFAPSAHGTLSTAPSAAADRVLLELEGRRSLCFGLPGYRQAEHEGGTRSYMFRINLLPGDFDVGETAVAEYTVSFAEMPDRFPGQIEPARRPLAIRSVSPESARVPQYERLELQVDLDATYDNPFDPDDVRLDAVFTAPSGRKLVVPGFYMVEQRREVAEQAEVMVPQLQAGWRIRFAPLEVGQYRWELRLRDRSGQITGGEGALECIAGKQPGFVRTSKIDPHYLAFDNGEGYFAVGHNLPIYHTTGQLGDEAMRKFAAAGENFNRWWMSSSGFGIEWTDRLGWYRQDVAARIDLSLDLARELGLYYMMCMDTHQDFRESGWERNPFNARNGGPCETPRDWFTGEVAKRYYRNRLRYTVARWGYSPNVLCWEFGNEMEGWADSPDEVKFPWHKEMSDYLRSIDPFGHLITTSFWSKTGPEQYWGLDNIDIVQTHCYTNDDGNTAEAVRGYCLHQWERFAKPHIFGEFGIRSHSSTADKDPKGWAIHNSLWAGLTSFAAGGPMPWWHENYIDPLDLYFHFTSVANFSRDLPLGTARWTMLETAPPEYLDSNRPPDTRDVVISTLSGWGKPEHAEFVIRPDGTIEEDRRPQQLLHGQSHQDIKNPPTFAVNYPKPGKFAVRVGRVSASGLLKIWVDDELKLERELPCGEGLGKESVYRPQWKLWETTYDEDISVDVPAGLHRIRVENFGRDWVTASSYRFTGCRVLDRPNVLVCGMKSEPVSILWIQNRESTWYNRGRDAVPAVEPFRLAVELPDGEYEVERWETWKGTVLGTERIKSRDGRLTLEFPGLESDVGLKIRKR
;
A
#
# COMPACT_ATOMS: atom_id res chain seq x y z
N MET A 1 -30.09 30.93 -49.73
CA MET A 1 -29.85 32.35 -50.13
C MET A 1 -29.39 33.09 -48.88
N ARG A 2 -28.08 33.30 -48.67
CA ARG A 2 -27.23 34.40 -49.19
C ARG A 2 -27.70 35.81 -48.74
N ALA A 3 -26.92 36.43 -47.85
CA ALA A 3 -26.58 37.84 -47.94
C ALA A 3 -25.24 38.10 -47.22
N LEU A 4 -24.26 38.51 -48.01
CA LEU A 4 -22.93 38.99 -47.63
C LEU A 4 -23.02 40.26 -46.78
N PHE A 5 -22.16 40.38 -45.78
CA PHE A 5 -21.61 41.69 -45.38
C PHE A 5 -20.09 41.60 -45.37
N LEU A 6 -19.48 42.32 -46.32
CA LEU A 6 -18.05 42.61 -46.39
C LEU A 6 -17.65 43.43 -45.15
N ILE A 7 -16.62 42.98 -44.43
CA ILE A 7 -15.83 43.85 -43.55
C ILE A 7 -14.46 44.03 -44.22
N VAL A 8 -14.16 45.28 -44.54
CA VAL A 8 -12.86 45.73 -45.05
C VAL A 8 -11.87 45.64 -43.89
N ALA A 9 -11.00 44.64 -43.93
CA ALA A 9 -9.81 44.59 -43.07
C ALA A 9 -8.79 45.60 -43.60
N ALA A 10 -8.66 46.73 -42.91
CA ALA A 10 -7.48 47.58 -43.06
C ALA A 10 -6.28 46.79 -42.52
N VAL A 11 -5.43 46.32 -43.43
CA VAL A 11 -4.13 45.74 -43.14
C VAL A 11 -3.24 46.85 -42.57
N LEU A 12 -3.25 47.01 -41.24
CA LEU A 12 -2.09 47.53 -40.53
C LEU A 12 -1.09 46.39 -40.47
N LEU A 13 -0.15 46.40 -41.41
CA LEU A 13 1.06 45.60 -41.35
C LEU A 13 1.67 45.78 -39.94
N PRO A 14 1.92 44.71 -39.17
CA PRO A 14 2.78 44.83 -38.02
C PRO A 14 4.15 45.24 -38.57
N LEU A 15 4.63 46.42 -38.17
CA LEU A 15 6.03 46.74 -38.29
C LEU A 15 6.80 45.64 -37.53
N PRO A 16 7.78 44.97 -38.14
CA PRO A 16 8.55 43.96 -37.45
C PRO A 16 9.26 44.66 -36.29
N VAL A 17 9.03 44.18 -35.06
CA VAL A 17 9.90 44.53 -33.94
C VAL A 17 11.29 44.01 -34.33
N ALA A 18 12.16 44.94 -34.73
CA ALA A 18 13.53 44.63 -35.07
C ALA A 18 14.26 44.19 -33.79
N GLY A 19 14.87 42.99 -33.81
CA GLY A 19 16.13 42.81 -33.07
C GLY A 19 16.40 41.53 -32.28
N GLN A 20 15.61 40.45 -32.36
CA GLN A 20 15.97 39.21 -31.64
C GLN A 20 15.92 37.98 -32.56
N THR A 21 16.93 37.85 -33.41
CA THR A 21 17.10 36.72 -34.32
C THR A 21 18.18 35.78 -33.82
N LEU A 22 17.96 34.48 -34.03
CA LEU A 22 18.94 33.42 -33.77
C LEU A 22 20.17 33.66 -34.66
N LYS A 23 21.35 33.92 -34.06
CA LYS A 23 22.59 34.17 -34.79
C LYS A 23 23.40 32.86 -34.90
N PRO A 24 23.77 32.40 -36.10
CA PRO A 24 24.62 31.22 -36.23
C PRO A 24 26.03 31.50 -35.67
N THR A 25 26.64 30.49 -35.07
CA THR A 25 28.04 30.47 -34.62
C THR A 25 28.80 29.38 -35.37
N GLU A 26 30.13 29.32 -35.24
CA GLU A 26 30.95 28.27 -35.90
C GLU A 26 30.50 26.84 -35.57
N ARG A 27 29.82 26.64 -34.43
CA ARG A 27 29.43 25.33 -33.94
C ARG A 27 27.93 25.17 -33.64
N GLY A 28 27.13 26.22 -33.84
CA GLY A 28 25.69 26.17 -33.61
C GLY A 28 25.03 27.54 -33.71
N CYS A 29 24.43 28.03 -32.64
CA CYS A 29 23.79 29.34 -32.61
C CYS A 29 23.83 30.02 -31.24
N ALA A 30 23.58 31.33 -31.24
CA ALA A 30 23.36 32.16 -30.08
C ALA A 30 22.11 33.01 -30.28
N TRP A 31 21.28 33.09 -29.25
CA TRP A 31 20.16 34.02 -29.13
C TRP A 31 20.48 35.00 -28.00
N GLN A 32 20.18 36.28 -28.20
CA GLN A 32 20.50 37.35 -27.25
C GLN A 32 19.25 38.18 -26.97
N HIS A 33 19.00 38.46 -25.70
CA HIS A 33 17.93 39.32 -25.21
C HIS A 33 18.52 40.30 -24.18
N GLY A 34 18.93 41.49 -24.63
CA GLY A 34 19.67 42.41 -23.75
C GLY A 34 21.03 41.83 -23.31
N ASP A 35 21.29 41.77 -22.00
CA ASP A 35 22.46 41.14 -21.39
C ASP A 35 22.29 39.62 -21.15
N GLU A 36 21.12 39.07 -21.47
CA GLU A 36 20.81 37.63 -21.39
C GLU A 36 21.11 36.92 -22.71
N TYR A 37 21.56 35.67 -22.63
CA TYR A 37 21.86 34.85 -23.80
C TYR A 37 21.45 33.40 -23.66
N VAL A 38 21.16 32.75 -24.80
CA VAL A 38 21.08 31.29 -24.94
C VAL A 38 22.02 30.86 -26.07
N ARG A 39 22.88 29.89 -25.82
CA ARG A 39 23.84 29.34 -26.78
C ARG A 39 23.64 27.85 -26.95
N PHE A 40 23.72 27.40 -28.20
CA PHE A 40 23.71 26.00 -28.58
C PHE A 40 24.98 25.67 -29.37
N ASP A 41 25.73 24.66 -28.91
CA ASP A 41 26.93 24.12 -29.55
C ASP A 41 26.82 22.59 -29.61
N ARG A 42 26.49 22.06 -30.81
CA ARG A 42 26.55 20.62 -31.13
C ARG A 42 25.91 19.70 -30.08
N GLY A 43 24.74 20.07 -29.57
CA GLY A 43 24.00 19.28 -28.58
C GLY A 43 24.19 19.71 -27.12
N LYS A 44 25.10 20.64 -26.85
CA LYS A 44 25.26 21.31 -25.55
C LYS A 44 24.63 22.69 -25.58
N TRP A 45 23.99 23.04 -24.49
CA TRP A 45 23.36 24.34 -24.29
C TRP A 45 24.01 25.07 -23.13
N SER A 46 24.03 26.40 -23.21
CA SER A 46 24.33 27.29 -22.08
C SER A 46 23.45 28.54 -22.14
N ALA A 47 23.01 29.03 -21.00
CA ALA A 47 22.26 30.28 -20.90
C ALA A 47 22.56 30.99 -19.58
N GLY A 48 22.58 32.32 -19.63
CA GLY A 48 22.92 33.14 -18.47
C GLY A 48 22.86 34.62 -18.78
N ILE A 49 23.36 35.41 -17.84
CA ILE A 49 23.56 36.85 -17.98
C ILE A 49 25.06 37.09 -18.15
N GLU A 50 25.44 37.95 -19.11
CA GLU A 50 26.84 38.23 -19.40
C GLU A 50 27.63 38.67 -18.15
N GLY A 51 28.71 37.94 -17.84
CA GLY A 51 29.57 38.22 -16.68
C GLY A 51 28.99 37.82 -15.32
N LYS A 52 27.88 37.08 -15.29
CA LYS A 52 27.19 36.60 -14.09
C LYS A 52 27.11 35.07 -14.08
N GLY A 53 26.10 34.50 -13.41
CA GLY A 53 25.81 33.07 -13.40
C GLY A 53 25.30 32.56 -14.75
N GLU A 54 25.61 31.30 -15.05
CA GLU A 54 25.07 30.57 -16.20
C GLU A 54 24.68 29.14 -15.81
N PHE A 55 23.71 28.58 -16.54
CA PHE A 55 23.39 27.16 -16.55
C PHE A 55 23.75 26.55 -17.89
N SER A 56 24.20 25.30 -17.87
CA SER A 56 24.44 24.48 -19.04
C SER A 56 23.61 23.21 -19.01
N TRP A 57 23.11 22.76 -20.15
CA TRP A 57 22.33 21.52 -20.22
C TRP A 57 22.52 20.74 -21.53
N HIS A 58 22.10 19.48 -21.52
CA HIS A 58 22.05 18.62 -22.69
C HIS A 58 20.95 17.55 -22.54
N MET A 59 20.53 16.97 -23.67
CA MET A 59 19.58 15.85 -23.67
C MET A 59 20.30 14.52 -23.43
N PHE A 60 19.66 13.61 -22.71
CA PHE A 60 20.18 12.27 -22.44
C PHE A 60 19.05 11.24 -22.21
N PHE A 61 19.39 9.95 -22.25
CA PHE A 61 18.51 8.86 -21.81
C PHE A 61 19.31 7.68 -21.27
N TRP A 62 18.63 6.78 -20.56
CA TRP A 62 19.14 5.44 -20.25
C TRP A 62 18.42 4.40 -21.09
N HIS A 63 19.13 3.35 -21.50
CA HIS A 63 18.53 2.20 -22.15
C HIS A 63 19.06 0.87 -21.60
N ASP A 64 18.26 -0.18 -21.81
CA ASP A 64 18.55 -1.57 -21.42
C ASP A 64 19.09 -1.69 -19.98
N GLN A 65 20.36 -2.06 -19.81
CA GLN A 65 21.05 -2.20 -18.52
C GLN A 65 21.59 -0.86 -17.99
N TRP A 66 20.75 0.17 -17.98
CA TRP A 66 21.10 1.53 -17.51
C TRP A 66 22.30 2.16 -18.24
N ILE A 67 22.47 1.86 -19.54
CA ILE A 67 23.52 2.47 -20.35
C ILE A 67 23.15 3.93 -20.60
N TYR A 68 24.02 4.85 -20.18
CA TYR A 68 23.79 6.30 -20.22
C TYR A 68 24.26 6.89 -21.55
N GLU A 69 23.32 7.45 -22.30
CA GLU A 69 23.55 8.05 -23.61
C GLU A 69 23.22 9.54 -23.61
N THR A 70 24.11 10.35 -24.20
CA THR A 70 23.95 11.81 -24.25
C THR A 70 23.99 12.30 -25.68
N LEU A 71 23.22 13.34 -25.99
CA LEU A 71 23.22 13.95 -27.32
C LEU A 71 24.64 14.43 -27.74
N PRO A 72 25.44 15.09 -26.88
CA PRO A 72 26.81 15.48 -27.23
C PRO A 72 27.78 14.30 -27.44
N GLY A 73 27.46 13.10 -26.92
CA GLY A 73 28.25 11.88 -27.13
C GLY A 73 27.97 11.18 -28.46
N GLY A 74 26.97 11.65 -29.20
CA GLY A 74 26.53 11.08 -30.47
C GLY A 74 27.32 11.53 -31.70
N LYS A 75 26.82 11.18 -32.89
CA LYS A 75 27.39 11.54 -34.19
C LYS A 75 26.49 12.55 -34.90
N ILE A 76 27.06 13.68 -35.28
CA ILE A 76 26.38 14.68 -36.11
C ILE A 76 26.51 14.27 -37.58
N GLU A 77 25.37 14.10 -38.24
CA GLU A 77 25.29 13.78 -39.67
C GLU A 77 25.01 15.03 -40.51
N GLN A 78 24.21 15.95 -39.96
CA GLN A 78 23.97 17.27 -40.53
C GLN A 78 24.30 18.31 -39.47
N SER A 79 25.33 19.13 -39.72
CA SER A 79 25.72 20.25 -38.88
C SER A 79 24.57 21.25 -38.70
N PRO A 80 24.51 21.99 -37.56
CA PRO A 80 23.56 23.07 -37.33
C PRO A 80 23.44 24.01 -38.54
N THR A 81 22.27 24.04 -39.18
CA THR A 81 22.02 24.80 -40.40
C THR A 81 20.79 25.68 -40.24
N LEU A 82 20.95 26.99 -40.42
CA LEU A 82 19.85 27.96 -40.41
C LEU A 82 18.97 27.77 -41.65
N GLN A 83 17.66 27.74 -41.45
CA GLN A 83 16.64 27.58 -42.49
C GLN A 83 16.03 28.95 -42.85
N ASP A 84 15.31 29.00 -43.97
CA ASP A 84 14.65 30.22 -44.47
C ASP A 84 13.58 30.77 -43.50
N ASP A 85 12.99 29.90 -42.67
CA ASP A 85 12.03 30.26 -41.62
C ASP A 85 12.68 30.79 -40.33
N GLY A 86 14.01 30.94 -40.31
CA GLY A 86 14.78 31.39 -39.15
C GLY A 86 15.03 30.31 -38.10
N SER A 87 14.54 29.09 -38.30
CA SER A 87 14.85 27.95 -37.43
C SER A 87 16.22 27.35 -37.75
N LEU A 88 16.85 26.73 -36.77
CA LEU A 88 18.08 25.97 -36.94
C LEU A 88 17.79 24.48 -36.85
N VAL A 89 18.31 23.70 -37.80
CA VAL A 89 18.14 22.25 -37.86
C VAL A 89 19.49 21.54 -37.74
N MET A 90 19.55 20.51 -36.91
CA MET A 90 20.69 19.58 -36.76
C MET A 90 20.18 18.15 -36.77
N LYS A 91 20.89 17.24 -37.45
CA LYS A 91 20.53 15.81 -37.50
C LYS A 91 21.71 14.94 -37.15
N GLY A 92 21.42 13.78 -36.60
CA GLY A 92 22.44 12.80 -36.27
C GLY A 92 21.89 11.63 -35.50
N THR A 93 22.75 10.98 -34.74
CA THR A 93 22.40 9.90 -33.83
C THR A 93 22.95 10.16 -32.45
N PHE A 94 22.26 9.69 -31.40
CA PHE A 94 22.89 9.49 -30.09
C PHE A 94 24.01 8.44 -30.20
N SER A 95 24.91 8.35 -29.20
CA SER A 95 26.02 7.38 -29.26
C SER A 95 25.51 5.95 -29.31
N ALA A 96 26.38 5.05 -29.77
CA ALA A 96 26.15 3.60 -29.83
C ALA A 96 27.18 2.91 -28.94
N ARG A 97 27.23 3.26 -27.65
CA ARG A 97 28.14 2.57 -26.72
C ARG A 97 27.73 1.10 -26.62
N ASP A 98 28.73 0.25 -26.42
CA ASP A 98 28.55 -1.19 -26.21
C ASP A 98 27.77 -1.93 -27.32
N GLY A 99 27.80 -1.41 -28.55
CA GLY A 99 27.17 -2.04 -29.72
C GLY A 99 25.66 -1.82 -29.81
N SER A 100 25.11 -0.93 -28.98
CA SER A 100 23.68 -0.62 -28.93
C SER A 100 23.19 0.05 -30.22
N PRO A 101 21.98 -0.27 -30.72
CA PRO A 101 21.41 0.42 -31.87
C PRO A 101 21.28 1.93 -31.64
N PRO A 102 21.75 2.79 -32.57
CA PRO A 102 21.66 4.23 -32.40
C PRO A 102 20.21 4.73 -32.43
N VAL A 103 19.93 5.81 -31.70
CA VAL A 103 18.67 6.57 -31.83
C VAL A 103 18.94 7.77 -32.75
N LYS A 104 18.25 7.83 -33.88
CA LYS A 104 18.30 8.98 -34.80
C LYS A 104 17.58 10.16 -34.18
N TYR A 105 18.09 11.36 -34.42
CA TYR A 105 17.44 12.60 -34.02
C TYR A 105 17.37 13.62 -35.16
N VAL A 106 16.29 14.41 -35.15
CA VAL A 106 16.16 15.67 -35.87
C VAL A 106 15.85 16.76 -34.85
N HIS A 107 16.83 17.63 -34.61
CA HIS A 107 16.76 18.72 -33.64
C HIS A 107 16.44 20.02 -34.38
N ARG A 108 15.33 20.67 -34.02
CA ARG A 108 14.88 21.95 -34.58
C ARG A 108 14.75 22.98 -33.46
N ILE A 109 15.38 24.14 -33.66
CA ILE A 109 15.37 25.28 -32.73
C ILE A 109 14.73 26.45 -33.48
N ALA A 110 13.58 26.93 -33.00
CA ALA A 110 12.86 28.03 -33.63
C ALA A 110 12.74 29.21 -32.65
N PRO A 111 12.95 30.46 -33.08
CA PRO A 111 12.64 31.62 -32.24
C PRO A 111 11.12 31.70 -31.98
N THR A 112 10.76 32.19 -30.80
CA THR A 112 9.39 32.55 -30.41
C THR A 112 9.37 34.01 -29.97
N ASP A 113 8.19 34.54 -29.65
CA ASP A 113 8.04 35.92 -29.18
C ASP A 113 8.81 36.20 -27.87
N GLU A 114 9.03 35.17 -27.05
CA GLU A 114 9.60 35.29 -25.70
C GLU A 114 10.89 34.47 -25.49
N GLY A 115 11.37 33.75 -26.51
CA GLY A 115 12.54 32.88 -26.37
C GLY A 115 12.75 31.92 -27.54
N LEU A 116 13.10 30.66 -27.22
CA LEU A 116 13.36 29.60 -28.18
C LEU A 116 12.46 28.39 -27.93
N ARG A 117 11.88 27.82 -28.99
CA ARG A 117 11.23 26.50 -28.98
C ARG A 117 12.22 25.45 -29.48
N VAL A 118 12.42 24.41 -28.69
CA VAL A 118 13.31 23.29 -29.00
C VAL A 118 12.47 22.05 -29.20
N ARG A 119 12.53 21.47 -30.41
CA ARG A 119 11.83 20.24 -30.77
C ARG A 119 12.84 19.21 -31.27
N CYS A 120 12.86 18.04 -30.64
CA CYS A 120 13.73 16.94 -31.02
C CYS A 120 12.88 15.72 -31.37
N GLU A 121 12.84 15.37 -32.64
CA GLU A 121 12.21 14.14 -33.13
C GLU A 121 13.20 12.99 -33.01
N LEU A 122 12.76 11.86 -32.47
CA LEU A 122 13.58 10.70 -32.12
C LEU A 122 13.01 9.45 -32.80
N GLN A 123 13.89 8.63 -33.37
CA GLN A 123 13.53 7.36 -33.98
C GLN A 123 14.58 6.29 -33.64
N LYS A 124 14.12 5.17 -33.09
CA LYS A 124 14.96 4.00 -32.86
C LYS A 124 15.29 3.31 -34.19
N THR A 125 16.55 2.97 -34.42
CA THR A 125 16.93 2.23 -35.66
C THR A 125 16.70 0.73 -35.55
N ALA A 126 16.59 0.20 -34.33
CA ALA A 126 16.24 -1.19 -34.02
C ALA A 126 15.69 -1.27 -32.58
N ALA A 127 15.35 -2.46 -32.10
CA ALA A 127 14.88 -2.66 -30.74
C ALA A 127 15.93 -2.17 -29.72
N LEU A 128 15.53 -1.22 -28.88
CA LEU A 128 16.33 -0.59 -27.83
C LEU A 128 15.34 -0.10 -26.77
N LYS A 129 15.37 -0.61 -25.53
CA LYS A 129 14.35 -0.24 -24.52
C LYS A 129 14.82 0.96 -23.71
N LEU A 130 14.13 2.10 -23.78
CA LEU A 130 14.43 3.23 -22.91
C LEU A 130 13.94 2.94 -21.49
N THR A 131 14.83 3.06 -20.50
CA THR A 131 14.54 2.69 -19.12
C THR A 131 13.62 3.69 -18.42
N ARG A 132 13.82 5.00 -18.67
CA ARG A 132 13.03 6.09 -18.07
C ARG A 132 12.60 7.18 -19.06
N GLY A 133 12.81 6.95 -20.36
CA GLY A 133 12.55 7.94 -21.41
C GLY A 133 13.68 8.95 -21.58
N VAL A 134 13.36 10.17 -22.00
CA VAL A 134 14.35 11.19 -22.46
C VAL A 134 14.31 12.42 -21.56
N PHE A 135 15.48 12.88 -21.13
CA PHE A 135 15.65 13.91 -20.11
C PHE A 135 16.53 15.07 -20.59
N LEU A 136 16.38 16.22 -19.93
CA LEU A 136 17.41 17.25 -19.82
C LEU A 136 18.24 17.01 -18.57
N HIS A 137 19.57 17.10 -18.69
CA HIS A 137 20.48 17.22 -17.56
C HIS A 137 20.98 18.66 -17.50
N VAL A 138 20.51 19.42 -16.50
CA VAL A 138 20.81 20.84 -16.31
C VAL A 138 21.81 21.00 -15.18
N SER A 139 22.79 21.88 -15.35
CA SER A 139 23.87 22.10 -14.39
C SER A 139 24.24 23.58 -14.26
N GLY A 140 24.43 24.05 -13.04
CA GLY A 140 24.96 25.39 -12.73
C GLY A 140 26.22 25.29 -11.88
N SER A 141 27.26 26.05 -12.24
CA SER A 141 28.54 26.01 -11.51
C SER A 141 28.41 26.62 -10.11
N ARG A 142 28.95 25.94 -9.09
CA ARG A 142 29.02 26.48 -7.72
C ARG A 142 30.00 27.66 -7.59
N ASP A 143 30.86 27.89 -8.59
CA ASP A 143 31.77 29.04 -8.60
C ASP A 143 31.06 30.35 -9.00
N ALA A 144 29.92 30.26 -9.69
CA ALA A 144 29.21 31.41 -10.24
C ALA A 144 27.77 31.58 -9.71
N LEU A 145 27.22 30.55 -9.06
CA LEU A 145 25.90 30.55 -8.47
C LEU A 145 25.97 30.18 -6.99
N GLU A 146 25.14 30.84 -6.19
CA GLU A 146 25.02 30.56 -4.76
C GLU A 146 23.98 29.47 -4.51
N GLY A 147 24.20 28.69 -3.47
CA GLY A 147 23.27 27.62 -3.11
C GLY A 147 21.89 28.11 -2.69
N SER A 148 21.80 29.38 -2.31
CA SER A 148 20.61 30.15 -1.90
C SER A 148 19.78 30.66 -3.08
N ASN A 149 20.32 30.68 -4.31
CA ASN A 149 19.55 31.07 -5.49
C ASN A 149 18.28 30.21 -5.59
N ARG A 150 17.18 30.86 -5.95
CA ARG A 150 15.85 30.24 -5.88
C ARG A 150 15.58 29.33 -7.07
N VAL A 151 14.75 28.32 -6.82
CA VAL A 151 14.24 27.38 -7.82
C VAL A 151 12.74 27.31 -7.70
N TRP A 152 12.04 27.34 -8.83
CA TRP A 152 10.61 27.12 -8.88
C TRP A 152 10.25 26.10 -9.95
N PHE A 153 9.75 24.95 -9.50
CA PHE A 153 9.12 23.93 -10.31
C PHE A 153 7.63 24.25 -10.36
N ALA A 154 7.29 25.18 -11.24
CA ALA A 154 5.96 25.75 -11.30
C ALA A 154 4.95 24.73 -11.84
N PRO A 155 3.72 24.72 -11.31
CA PRO A 155 3.23 25.56 -10.21
C PRO A 155 3.36 24.89 -8.83
N SER A 156 3.93 23.69 -8.74
CA SER A 156 3.73 22.75 -7.62
C SER A 156 4.72 22.88 -6.47
N ALA A 157 5.98 23.23 -6.72
CA ALA A 157 7.02 23.20 -5.69
C ALA A 157 8.12 24.24 -5.91
N HIS A 158 8.73 24.69 -4.81
CA HIS A 158 9.81 25.69 -4.82
C HIS A 158 10.89 25.32 -3.82
N GLY A 159 12.07 25.91 -3.97
CA GLY A 159 13.20 25.71 -3.07
C GLY A 159 14.39 26.57 -3.48
N THR A 160 15.60 26.08 -3.21
CA THR A 160 16.85 26.70 -3.62
C THR A 160 17.64 25.78 -4.53
N LEU A 161 18.71 26.26 -5.16
CA LEU A 161 19.59 25.40 -5.95
C LEU A 161 20.18 24.24 -5.14
N SER A 162 20.27 24.37 -3.81
CA SER A 162 20.78 23.31 -2.93
C SER A 162 19.71 22.36 -2.40
N THR A 163 18.45 22.79 -2.35
CA THR A 163 17.39 22.11 -1.57
C THR A 163 16.10 21.88 -2.34
N ALA A 164 16.04 22.18 -3.64
CA ALA A 164 14.82 22.01 -4.43
C ALA A 164 14.30 20.56 -4.35
N PRO A 165 12.99 20.37 -4.12
CA PRO A 165 12.39 19.03 -4.06
C PRO A 165 12.18 18.47 -5.47
N SER A 166 11.87 17.18 -5.57
CA SER A 166 11.37 16.58 -6.81
C SER A 166 9.87 16.82 -6.96
N ALA A 167 9.43 17.31 -8.12
CA ALA A 167 8.01 17.63 -8.37
C ALA A 167 7.65 17.61 -9.86
N ALA A 168 6.36 17.47 -10.15
CA ALA A 168 5.83 17.65 -11.49
C ALA A 168 5.65 19.14 -11.80
N ALA A 169 6.17 19.61 -12.93
CA ALA A 169 6.18 21.01 -13.32
C ALA A 169 5.80 21.21 -14.79
N ASP A 170 5.14 22.32 -15.09
CA ASP A 170 4.94 22.81 -16.46
C ASP A 170 6.01 23.84 -16.85
N ARG A 171 6.68 24.43 -15.86
CA ARG A 171 7.79 25.36 -16.03
C ARG A 171 8.83 25.17 -14.93
N VAL A 172 10.10 25.23 -15.30
CA VAL A 172 11.22 25.21 -14.35
C VAL A 172 11.96 26.53 -14.44
N LEU A 173 11.93 27.31 -13.36
CA LEU A 173 12.68 28.55 -13.23
C LEU A 173 13.88 28.32 -12.31
N LEU A 174 15.07 28.72 -12.79
CA LEU A 174 16.32 28.68 -12.05
C LEU A 174 16.87 30.11 -11.96
N GLU A 175 16.95 30.66 -10.76
CA GLU A 175 17.36 32.05 -10.55
C GLU A 175 18.84 32.25 -10.89
N LEU A 176 19.12 33.27 -11.70
CA LEU A 176 20.46 33.69 -12.08
C LEU A 176 20.92 34.85 -11.20
N GLU A 177 20.17 35.95 -11.19
CA GLU A 177 20.49 37.15 -10.40
C GLU A 177 19.26 38.04 -10.23
N GLY A 178 19.00 38.51 -9.00
CA GLY A 178 18.02 39.57 -8.74
C GLY A 178 16.63 39.26 -9.28
N ARG A 179 16.15 38.03 -9.10
CA ARG A 179 14.90 37.44 -9.63
C ARG A 179 14.90 37.09 -11.12
N ARG A 180 15.84 37.56 -11.93
CA ARG A 180 15.98 37.12 -13.33
C ARG A 180 16.36 35.64 -13.36
N SER A 181 15.61 34.85 -14.12
CA SER A 181 15.71 33.38 -14.08
C SER A 181 15.71 32.78 -15.47
N LEU A 182 16.49 31.73 -15.64
CA LEU A 182 16.35 30.84 -16.79
C LEU A 182 15.05 30.05 -16.63
N CYS A 183 14.20 30.06 -17.65
CA CYS A 183 12.92 29.38 -17.68
C CYS A 183 12.92 28.27 -18.74
N PHE A 184 12.60 27.05 -18.31
CA PHE A 184 12.24 25.95 -19.20
C PHE A 184 10.73 25.78 -19.20
N GLY A 185 10.05 26.01 -20.32
CA GLY A 185 8.64 25.68 -20.49
C GLY A 185 8.46 24.26 -21.04
N LEU A 186 7.54 23.50 -20.46
CA LEU A 186 7.40 22.06 -20.69
C LEU A 186 6.04 21.72 -21.32
N PRO A 187 5.96 20.67 -22.16
CA PRO A 187 4.72 20.23 -22.78
C PRO A 187 3.90 19.47 -21.73
N GLY A 188 3.04 20.21 -21.01
CA GLY A 188 2.28 19.67 -19.88
C GLY A 188 3.16 19.44 -18.65
N TYR A 189 2.63 18.67 -17.69
CA TYR A 189 3.35 18.36 -16.46
C TYR A 189 4.44 17.30 -16.70
N ARG A 190 5.65 17.63 -16.24
CA ARG A 190 6.85 16.82 -16.40
C ARG A 190 7.63 16.75 -15.10
N GLN A 191 8.18 15.58 -14.80
CA GLN A 191 8.95 15.39 -13.57
C GLN A 191 10.27 16.17 -13.64
N ALA A 192 10.49 17.05 -12.67
CA ALA A 192 11.75 17.74 -12.41
C ALA A 192 12.34 17.26 -11.07
N GLU A 193 13.62 16.97 -11.05
CA GLU A 193 14.31 16.39 -9.89
C GLU A 193 15.64 17.11 -9.65
N HIS A 194 15.98 17.37 -8.39
CA HIS A 194 17.32 17.77 -7.99
C HIS A 194 18.19 16.52 -7.76
N GLU A 195 19.35 16.46 -8.42
CA GLU A 195 20.27 15.30 -8.33
C GLU A 195 21.37 15.51 -7.28
N GLY A 196 21.57 16.74 -6.81
CA GLY A 196 22.71 17.11 -5.99
C GLY A 196 24.02 17.13 -6.79
N GLY A 197 25.14 17.44 -6.15
CA GLY A 197 26.44 17.49 -6.81
C GLY A 197 27.48 18.29 -6.03
N THR A 198 28.72 17.83 -6.04
CA THR A 198 29.82 18.45 -5.27
C THR A 198 30.42 19.68 -5.95
N ARG A 199 30.39 19.75 -7.28
CA ARG A 199 30.98 20.85 -8.08
C ARG A 199 29.94 21.74 -8.78
N SER A 200 28.72 21.25 -8.92
CA SER A 200 27.62 21.93 -9.60
C SER A 200 26.29 21.62 -8.92
N TYR A 201 25.32 22.52 -9.06
CA TYR A 201 23.92 22.22 -8.81
C TYR A 201 23.36 21.50 -10.03
N MET A 202 22.77 20.32 -9.86
CA MET A 202 22.32 19.48 -10.97
C MET A 202 20.84 19.16 -10.87
N PHE A 203 20.16 19.24 -12.01
CA PHE A 203 18.74 18.95 -12.14
C PHE A 203 18.49 18.05 -13.34
N ARG A 204 17.46 17.22 -13.24
CA ARG A 204 16.92 16.44 -14.34
C ARG A 204 15.50 16.86 -14.63
N ILE A 205 15.16 17.02 -15.91
CA ILE A 205 13.80 17.31 -16.35
C ILE A 205 13.41 16.25 -17.37
N ASN A 206 12.37 15.47 -17.09
CA ASN A 206 11.87 14.46 -18.01
C ASN A 206 11.08 15.15 -19.14
N LEU A 207 11.49 15.01 -20.40
CA LEU A 207 10.78 15.59 -21.54
C LEU A 207 9.81 14.61 -22.19
N LEU A 208 10.20 13.35 -22.25
CA LEU A 208 9.42 12.26 -22.83
C LEU A 208 9.38 11.11 -21.82
N PRO A 209 8.28 10.92 -21.08
CA PRO A 209 8.18 9.85 -20.12
C PRO A 209 8.02 8.50 -20.81
N GLY A 210 8.83 7.52 -20.42
CA GLY A 210 8.67 6.13 -20.87
C GLY A 210 9.33 5.79 -22.21
N ASP A 211 8.95 4.63 -22.76
CA ASP A 211 9.52 4.06 -23.98
C ASP A 211 8.60 4.26 -25.20
N PHE A 212 9.12 4.09 -26.41
CA PHE A 212 8.36 4.21 -27.67
C PHE A 212 8.77 3.16 -28.70
N ASP A 213 7.92 2.86 -29.69
CA ASP A 213 8.15 1.73 -30.59
C ASP A 213 9.17 2.01 -31.70
N VAL A 214 9.75 0.94 -32.27
CA VAL A 214 10.62 1.06 -33.45
C VAL A 214 9.77 1.49 -34.65
N GLY A 215 10.18 2.56 -35.33
CA GLY A 215 9.42 3.17 -36.43
C GLY A 215 8.43 4.26 -35.99
N GLU A 216 8.15 4.36 -34.69
CA GLU A 216 7.48 5.52 -34.11
C GLU A 216 8.41 6.74 -34.11
N THR A 217 7.86 7.93 -34.35
CA THR A 217 8.58 9.19 -34.17
C THR A 217 8.16 9.82 -32.85
N ALA A 218 8.97 9.62 -31.82
CA ALA A 218 8.77 10.27 -30.54
C ALA A 218 9.26 11.73 -30.60
N VAL A 219 8.61 12.62 -29.87
CA VAL A 219 8.94 14.05 -29.88
C VAL A 219 9.22 14.51 -28.45
N ALA A 220 10.46 14.93 -28.21
CA ALA A 220 10.83 15.65 -27.00
C ALA A 220 10.87 17.14 -27.30
N GLU A 221 10.04 17.93 -26.61
CA GLU A 221 9.87 19.36 -26.86
C GLU A 221 9.94 20.16 -25.56
N TYR A 222 10.48 21.37 -25.61
CA TYR A 222 10.46 22.35 -24.53
C TYR A 222 10.72 23.76 -25.07
N THR A 223 10.45 24.80 -24.28
CA THR A 223 10.87 26.17 -24.57
C THR A 223 11.95 26.62 -23.61
N VAL A 224 12.78 27.56 -24.04
CA VAL A 224 13.80 28.22 -23.23
C VAL A 224 13.59 29.72 -23.36
N SER A 225 13.41 30.38 -22.23
CA SER A 225 13.23 31.83 -22.14
C SER A 225 13.83 32.35 -20.84
N PHE A 226 13.72 33.66 -20.62
CA PHE A 226 14.00 34.28 -19.34
C PHE A 226 12.70 34.77 -18.72
N ALA A 227 12.57 34.61 -17.40
CA ALA A 227 11.39 35.01 -16.65
C ALA A 227 11.78 35.56 -15.28
N GLU A 228 10.94 36.43 -14.73
CA GLU A 228 11.10 36.86 -13.34
C GLU A 228 10.58 35.79 -12.38
N MET A 229 11.40 35.42 -11.43
CA MET A 229 11.01 34.62 -10.28
C MET A 229 10.04 35.44 -9.41
N PRO A 230 8.92 34.87 -8.93
CA PRO A 230 7.94 35.61 -8.14
C PRO A 230 8.55 36.15 -6.84
N ASP A 231 8.03 37.25 -6.31
CA ASP A 231 8.45 37.75 -4.99
C ASP A 231 8.16 36.74 -3.88
N ARG A 232 7.00 36.09 -3.95
CA ARG A 232 6.55 35.04 -3.05
C ARG A 232 6.04 33.86 -3.85
N PHE A 233 6.45 32.65 -3.47
CA PHE A 233 5.92 31.45 -4.11
C PHE A 233 4.47 31.19 -3.68
N PRO A 234 3.61 30.67 -4.57
CA PRO A 234 2.33 30.12 -4.16
C PRO A 234 2.53 29.10 -3.04
N GLY A 235 1.75 29.23 -1.97
CA GLY A 235 1.86 28.39 -0.78
C GLY A 235 3.10 28.57 0.09
N GLN A 236 3.96 29.56 -0.18
CA GLN A 236 5.12 29.85 0.68
C GLN A 236 4.66 30.19 2.10
N ILE A 237 5.16 29.45 3.08
CA ILE A 237 4.86 29.63 4.50
C ILE A 237 6.00 30.44 5.13
N GLU A 238 5.66 31.54 5.79
CA GLU A 238 6.64 32.46 6.39
C GLU A 238 6.40 32.61 7.90
N PRO A 239 7.46 32.85 8.69
CA PRO A 239 7.33 33.26 10.09
C PRO A 239 6.45 34.50 10.24
N ALA A 240 5.69 34.57 11.32
CA ALA A 240 4.90 35.74 11.71
C ALA A 240 5.50 36.43 12.94
N ARG A 241 5.37 37.75 12.99
CA ARG A 241 5.84 38.63 14.08
C ARG A 241 4.80 39.68 14.41
N ARG A 242 3.59 39.25 14.72
CA ARG A 242 2.47 40.15 15.02
C ARG A 242 2.01 40.00 16.47
N PRO A 243 1.49 41.06 17.10
CA PRO A 243 0.91 40.97 18.45
C PRO A 243 -0.22 39.95 18.49
N LEU A 244 -0.27 39.13 19.54
CA LEU A 244 -1.27 38.08 19.70
C LEU A 244 -2.70 38.65 19.65
N ALA A 245 -3.49 38.24 18.65
CA ALA A 245 -4.88 38.68 18.49
C ALA A 245 -5.73 37.67 17.69
N ILE A 246 -7.00 37.52 18.06
CA ILE A 246 -8.02 36.86 17.23
C ILE A 246 -8.82 37.97 16.54
N ARG A 247 -8.70 38.11 15.21
CA ARG A 247 -9.31 39.21 14.45
C ARG A 247 -10.74 38.91 14.05
N SER A 248 -10.95 37.75 13.41
CA SER A 248 -12.28 37.29 13.01
C SER A 248 -12.34 35.78 12.88
N VAL A 249 -13.54 35.24 13.07
CA VAL A 249 -13.84 33.82 12.89
C VAL A 249 -15.03 33.71 11.94
N SER A 250 -14.80 33.06 10.80
CA SER A 250 -15.79 32.91 9.73
C SER A 250 -16.20 31.44 9.61
N PRO A 251 -17.40 31.05 10.07
CA PRO A 251 -17.90 29.70 9.84
C PRO A 251 -18.34 29.51 8.38
N GLU A 252 -18.06 28.35 7.79
CA GLU A 252 -18.54 27.96 6.46
C GLU A 252 -20.07 27.93 6.39
N SER A 253 -20.74 27.58 7.49
CA SER A 253 -22.19 27.59 7.62
C SER A 253 -22.65 27.86 9.06
N ALA A 254 -23.79 28.53 9.21
CA ALA A 254 -24.47 28.69 10.50
C ALA A 254 -25.30 27.45 10.91
N ARG A 255 -25.56 26.53 9.97
CA ARG A 255 -26.36 25.31 10.16
C ARG A 255 -25.63 24.12 9.56
N VAL A 256 -25.38 23.09 10.36
CA VAL A 256 -24.58 21.92 9.93
C VAL A 256 -25.33 20.65 10.31
N PRO A 257 -25.54 19.69 9.39
CA PRO A 257 -26.10 18.40 9.76
C PRO A 257 -25.19 17.63 10.72
N GLN A 258 -25.79 16.83 11.61
CA GLN A 258 -25.06 15.95 12.51
C GLN A 258 -24.06 15.08 11.73
N TYR A 259 -22.82 14.99 12.24
CA TYR A 259 -21.68 14.30 11.64
C TYR A 259 -21.13 14.88 10.32
N GLU A 260 -21.68 15.98 9.80
CA GLU A 260 -21.09 16.69 8.66
C GLU A 260 -20.08 17.74 9.14
N ARG A 261 -19.20 18.17 8.24
CA ARG A 261 -18.14 19.14 8.53
C ARG A 261 -18.69 20.54 8.77
N LEU A 262 -18.26 21.16 9.87
CA LEU A 262 -18.10 22.60 10.00
C LEU A 262 -16.62 22.94 9.83
N GLU A 263 -16.28 23.85 8.93
CA GLU A 263 -14.98 24.50 8.93
C GLU A 263 -15.10 25.96 9.41
N LEU A 264 -14.24 26.35 10.34
CA LEU A 264 -14.02 27.74 10.75
C LEU A 264 -12.74 28.26 10.13
N GLN A 265 -12.82 29.36 9.39
CA GLN A 265 -11.65 30.13 8.99
C GLN A 265 -11.34 31.16 10.08
N VAL A 266 -10.10 31.14 10.59
CA VAL A 266 -9.67 32.03 11.68
C VAL A 266 -8.62 33.00 11.16
N ASP A 267 -8.96 34.28 11.14
CA ASP A 267 -7.98 35.36 10.96
C ASP A 267 -7.41 35.71 12.33
N LEU A 268 -6.10 35.47 12.50
CA LEU A 268 -5.39 35.72 13.75
C LEU A 268 -4.01 36.30 13.49
N ASP A 269 -3.52 37.04 14.47
CA ASP A 269 -2.13 37.48 14.55
C ASP A 269 -1.44 36.72 15.69
N ALA A 270 -0.20 36.32 15.44
CA ALA A 270 0.66 35.68 16.42
C ALA A 270 2.14 35.86 16.03
N THR A 271 3.02 35.52 16.96
CA THR A 271 4.45 35.44 16.77
C THR A 271 4.90 33.99 16.74
N TYR A 272 5.29 33.50 15.56
CA TYR A 272 5.80 32.14 15.36
C TYR A 272 6.83 32.05 14.23
N ASP A 273 7.72 31.08 14.35
CA ASP A 273 8.66 30.61 13.32
C ASP A 273 8.10 29.43 12.53
N ASN A 274 7.38 28.53 13.21
CA ASN A 274 6.74 27.38 12.60
C ASN A 274 5.25 27.33 12.99
N PRO A 275 4.31 27.55 12.04
CA PRO A 275 2.88 27.50 12.35
C PRO A 275 2.38 26.08 12.69
N PHE A 276 3.19 25.04 12.48
CA PHE A 276 2.87 23.65 12.79
C PHE A 276 3.34 23.21 14.18
N ASP A 277 4.15 24.01 14.87
CA ASP A 277 4.65 23.68 16.20
C ASP A 277 3.74 24.28 17.29
N PRO A 278 2.96 23.46 18.02
CA PRO A 278 2.08 23.95 19.09
C PRO A 278 2.83 24.59 20.27
N ASP A 279 4.13 24.37 20.43
CA ASP A 279 4.92 25.10 21.44
C ASP A 279 5.25 26.53 21.00
N ASP A 280 5.19 26.81 19.69
CA ASP A 280 5.42 28.14 19.12
C ASP A 280 4.11 28.92 18.96
N VAL A 281 3.08 28.29 18.36
CA VAL A 281 1.73 28.82 18.22
C VAL A 281 0.69 27.71 18.27
N ARG A 282 -0.34 27.89 19.09
CA ARG A 282 -1.40 26.89 19.30
C ARG A 282 -2.76 27.55 19.31
N LEU A 283 -3.63 27.03 18.44
CA LEU A 283 -5.05 27.37 18.35
C LEU A 283 -5.89 26.16 18.76
N ASP A 284 -6.81 26.33 19.70
CA ASP A 284 -7.84 25.36 20.08
C ASP A 284 -9.23 26.03 20.05
N ALA A 285 -10.28 25.31 19.67
CA ALA A 285 -11.66 25.70 19.93
C ALA A 285 -12.26 24.87 21.06
N VAL A 286 -12.99 25.51 21.96
CA VAL A 286 -13.82 24.82 22.96
C VAL A 286 -15.27 24.89 22.52
N PHE A 287 -15.77 23.81 21.93
CA PHE A 287 -17.18 23.67 21.59
C PHE A 287 -17.97 23.20 22.83
N THR A 288 -19.08 23.86 23.12
CA THR A 288 -20.06 23.44 24.13
C THR A 288 -21.28 22.90 23.39
N ALA A 289 -21.55 21.61 23.57
CA ALA A 289 -22.68 20.90 22.98
C ALA A 289 -24.02 21.29 23.64
N PRO A 290 -25.17 20.98 23.02
CA PRO A 290 -26.50 21.19 23.60
C PRO A 290 -26.66 20.57 24.99
N SER A 291 -26.04 19.42 25.24
CA SER A 291 -26.01 18.77 26.56
C SER A 291 -25.16 19.49 27.61
N GLY A 292 -24.38 20.50 27.23
CA GLY A 292 -23.38 21.16 28.08
C GLY A 292 -22.00 20.49 28.07
N ARG A 293 -21.85 19.34 27.38
CA ARG A 293 -20.54 18.69 27.19
C ARG A 293 -19.59 19.61 26.45
N LYS A 294 -18.35 19.72 26.93
CA LYS A 294 -17.28 20.52 26.28
C LYS A 294 -16.34 19.61 25.50
N LEU A 295 -16.05 19.99 24.26
CA LEU A 295 -15.14 19.33 23.34
C LEU A 295 -14.02 20.31 23.00
N VAL A 296 -12.77 19.92 23.22
CA VAL A 296 -11.61 20.72 22.82
C VAL A 296 -11.16 20.21 21.45
N VAL A 297 -11.29 21.05 20.43
CA VAL A 297 -10.97 20.73 19.05
C VAL A 297 -9.68 21.47 18.67
N PRO A 298 -8.60 20.77 18.32
CA PRO A 298 -7.38 21.42 17.92
C PRO A 298 -7.54 22.13 16.56
N GLY A 299 -7.11 23.38 16.47
CA GLY A 299 -6.93 24.11 15.20
C GLY A 299 -5.59 23.79 14.55
N PHE A 300 -5.48 24.12 13.26
CA PHE A 300 -4.31 23.87 12.43
C PHE A 300 -4.10 24.97 11.38
N TYR A 301 -2.87 25.10 10.89
CA TYR A 301 -2.53 25.93 9.74
C TYR A 301 -2.54 25.09 8.46
N MET A 302 -3.04 25.64 7.36
CA MET A 302 -2.96 24.97 6.05
C MET A 302 -2.70 25.94 4.91
N VAL A 303 -2.19 25.38 3.82
CA VAL A 303 -2.13 26.03 2.50
C VAL A 303 -3.21 25.40 1.63
N GLU A 304 -4.10 26.21 1.07
CA GLU A 304 -5.12 25.74 0.13
C GLU A 304 -4.45 25.18 -1.13
N GLN A 305 -4.96 24.07 -1.65
CA GLN A 305 -4.43 23.40 -2.83
C GLN A 305 -5.55 23.22 -3.87
N ARG A 306 -5.22 23.44 -5.14
CA ARG A 306 -6.09 23.09 -6.27
C ARG A 306 -5.57 21.80 -6.90
N ARG A 307 -6.41 20.77 -7.01
CA ARG A 307 -6.07 19.56 -7.76
C ARG A 307 -6.16 19.83 -9.26
N GLU A 308 -5.14 19.40 -9.98
CA GLU A 308 -5.14 19.30 -11.44
C GLU A 308 -4.71 17.90 -11.86
N VAL A 309 -5.37 17.38 -12.89
CA VAL A 309 -5.03 16.08 -13.48
C VAL A 309 -4.80 16.30 -14.97
N ALA A 310 -3.62 15.93 -15.46
CA ALA A 310 -3.29 15.96 -16.87
C ALA A 310 -2.34 14.81 -17.20
N GLU A 311 -2.54 14.14 -18.34
CA GLU A 311 -1.69 13.02 -18.80
C GLU A 311 -1.46 11.95 -17.72
N GLN A 312 -2.49 11.61 -16.94
CA GLN A 312 -2.42 10.64 -15.82
C GLN A 312 -1.48 11.06 -14.66
N ALA A 313 -1.03 12.32 -14.62
CA ALA A 313 -0.34 12.91 -13.47
C ALA A 313 -1.32 13.77 -12.65
N GLU A 314 -1.31 13.56 -11.34
CA GLU A 314 -2.01 14.41 -10.38
C GLU A 314 -1.04 15.43 -9.77
N VAL A 315 -1.36 16.72 -9.95
CA VAL A 315 -0.61 17.83 -9.39
C VAL A 315 -1.49 18.61 -8.42
N MET A 316 -0.97 18.83 -7.21
CA MET A 316 -1.59 19.69 -6.22
C MET A 316 -0.94 21.06 -6.32
N VAL A 317 -1.70 22.04 -6.79
CA VAL A 317 -1.22 23.39 -7.04
C VAL A 317 -1.46 24.26 -5.81
N PRO A 318 -0.41 24.70 -5.10
CA PRO A 318 -0.56 25.57 -3.94
C PRO A 318 -1.18 26.91 -4.33
N GLN A 319 -2.16 27.34 -3.55
CA GLN A 319 -2.80 28.65 -3.72
C GLN A 319 -2.12 29.69 -2.82
N LEU A 320 -2.36 30.97 -3.10
CA LEU A 320 -1.88 32.06 -2.24
C LEU A 320 -2.59 32.09 -0.88
N GLN A 321 -3.76 31.48 -0.77
CA GLN A 321 -4.51 31.41 0.47
C GLN A 321 -3.89 30.36 1.39
N ALA A 322 -3.39 30.84 2.53
CA ALA A 322 -2.98 30.01 3.65
C ALA A 322 -3.54 30.62 4.93
N GLY A 323 -3.78 29.80 5.94
CA GLY A 323 -4.26 30.32 7.21
C GLY A 323 -4.74 29.26 8.18
N TRP A 324 -5.24 29.75 9.31
CA TRP A 324 -5.71 28.92 10.40
C TRP A 324 -7.13 28.43 10.14
N ARG A 325 -7.35 27.16 10.48
CA ARG A 325 -8.61 26.44 10.36
C ARG A 325 -8.91 25.69 11.63
N ILE A 326 -10.21 25.46 11.85
CA ILE A 326 -10.73 24.51 12.84
C ILE A 326 -11.82 23.71 12.13
N ARG A 327 -11.70 22.38 12.14
CA ARG A 327 -12.71 21.49 11.57
C ARG A 327 -13.41 20.73 12.69
N PHE A 328 -14.74 20.74 12.67
CA PHE A 328 -15.58 20.13 13.70
C PHE A 328 -16.75 19.37 13.07
N ALA A 329 -17.14 18.24 13.68
CA ALA A 329 -18.37 17.53 13.33
C ALA A 329 -19.29 17.48 14.56
N PRO A 330 -20.50 18.08 14.52
CA PRO A 330 -21.40 18.08 15.66
C PRO A 330 -22.00 16.67 15.88
N LEU A 331 -22.01 16.22 17.14
CA LEU A 331 -22.40 14.86 17.54
C LEU A 331 -23.83 14.77 18.11
N GLU A 332 -24.45 15.89 18.41
CA GLU A 332 -25.77 16.03 19.05
C GLU A 332 -26.55 17.11 18.31
N VAL A 333 -27.82 16.86 17.97
CA VAL A 333 -28.70 17.89 17.38
C VAL A 333 -28.99 19.01 18.39
N GLY A 334 -28.91 20.27 17.95
CA GLY A 334 -29.19 21.44 18.77
C GLY A 334 -28.15 22.56 18.63
N GLN A 335 -28.22 23.54 19.53
CA GLN A 335 -27.34 24.72 19.51
C GLN A 335 -25.98 24.43 20.15
N TYR A 336 -24.89 24.66 19.40
CA TYR A 336 -23.53 24.70 19.94
C TYR A 336 -23.07 26.14 20.10
N ARG A 337 -22.14 26.33 21.04
CA ARG A 337 -21.35 27.55 21.16
C ARG A 337 -19.87 27.21 21.13
N TRP A 338 -19.04 28.09 20.61
CA TRP A 338 -17.59 27.95 20.70
C TRP A 338 -16.92 29.19 21.26
N GLU A 339 -15.73 29.01 21.83
CA GLU A 339 -14.75 30.04 22.18
C GLU A 339 -13.38 29.52 21.74
N LEU A 340 -12.54 30.38 21.16
CA LEU A 340 -11.19 30.04 20.76
C LEU A 340 -10.19 30.34 21.88
N ARG A 341 -9.14 29.52 21.95
CA ARG A 341 -7.96 29.72 22.78
C ARG A 341 -6.75 29.80 21.86
N LEU A 342 -6.08 30.95 21.86
CA LEU A 342 -4.89 31.19 21.06
C LEU A 342 -3.70 31.45 21.98
N ARG A 343 -2.61 30.72 21.78
CA ARG A 343 -1.36 30.86 22.51
C ARG A 343 -0.22 31.03 21.53
N ASP A 344 0.71 31.92 21.85
CA ASP A 344 2.05 31.95 21.25
C ASP A 344 3.10 32.17 22.35
N ARG A 345 4.36 32.41 21.96
CA ARG A 345 5.45 32.69 22.92
C ARG A 345 5.26 33.95 23.77
N SER A 346 4.36 34.86 23.40
CA SER A 346 4.08 36.10 24.13
C SER A 346 3.01 35.94 25.21
N GLY A 347 2.14 34.93 25.11
CA GLY A 347 1.09 34.66 26.07
C GLY A 347 -0.06 33.83 25.51
N GLN A 348 -1.21 33.90 26.18
CA GLN A 348 -2.44 33.21 25.78
C GLN A 348 -3.63 34.15 25.92
N ILE A 349 -4.53 34.12 24.94
CA ILE A 349 -5.81 34.85 24.93
C ILE A 349 -6.97 33.91 24.61
N THR A 350 -8.19 34.34 24.97
CA THR A 350 -9.43 33.71 24.52
C THR A 350 -10.31 34.72 23.77
N GLY A 351 -11.21 34.24 22.92
CA GLY A 351 -12.13 35.08 22.15
C GLY A 351 -12.66 34.37 20.89
N GLY A 352 -13.16 35.14 19.92
CA GLY A 352 -13.66 34.57 18.65
C GLY A 352 -14.92 33.74 18.80
N GLU A 353 -15.77 34.11 19.75
CA GLU A 353 -16.96 33.36 20.13
C GLU A 353 -18.00 33.31 19.00
N GLY A 354 -18.73 32.21 18.94
CA GLY A 354 -19.85 32.07 18.03
C GLY A 354 -20.74 30.89 18.34
N ALA A 355 -21.69 30.63 17.46
CA ALA A 355 -22.67 29.55 17.61
C ALA A 355 -23.03 28.95 16.25
N LEU A 356 -23.38 27.65 16.26
CA LEU A 356 -23.95 26.95 15.11
C LEU A 356 -25.19 26.16 15.56
N GLU A 357 -26.13 25.96 14.65
CA GLU A 357 -27.23 25.03 14.83
C GLU A 357 -26.88 23.68 14.18
N CYS A 358 -26.74 22.63 14.99
CA CYS A 358 -26.70 21.26 14.47
C CYS A 358 -28.12 20.79 14.17
N ILE A 359 -28.37 20.39 12.93
CA ILE A 359 -29.63 19.78 12.51
C ILE A 359 -29.48 18.27 12.36
N ALA A 360 -30.58 17.53 12.27
CA ALA A 360 -30.52 16.08 12.01
C ALA A 360 -29.82 15.80 10.67
N GLY A 361 -28.81 14.93 10.69
CA GLY A 361 -28.08 14.46 9.51
C GLY A 361 -28.60 13.12 8.98
N LYS A 362 -28.07 12.69 7.83
CA LYS A 362 -28.32 11.34 7.26
C LYS A 362 -27.15 10.38 7.46
N GLN A 363 -25.99 10.89 7.86
CA GLN A 363 -24.80 10.08 8.11
C GLN A 363 -25.02 9.20 9.34
N PRO A 364 -24.53 7.95 9.34
CA PRO A 364 -24.70 7.05 10.48
C PRO A 364 -23.81 7.43 11.68
N GLY A 365 -22.78 8.25 11.46
CA GLY A 365 -21.84 8.73 12.47
C GLY A 365 -20.51 8.01 12.43
N PHE A 366 -19.72 8.09 13.49
CA PHE A 366 -18.40 7.46 13.55
C PHE A 366 -18.53 5.96 13.79
N VAL A 367 -17.61 5.18 13.23
CA VAL A 367 -17.49 3.74 13.51
C VAL A 367 -16.86 3.53 14.89
N ARG A 368 -17.47 2.67 15.71
CA ARG A 368 -17.08 2.35 17.09
C ARG A 368 -17.04 0.84 17.30
N THR A 369 -16.42 0.42 18.40
CA THR A 369 -16.70 -0.90 18.98
C THR A 369 -18.18 -0.96 19.39
N SER A 370 -18.87 -2.02 18.99
CA SER A 370 -20.27 -2.20 19.34
C SER A 370 -20.46 -2.36 20.85
N LYS A 371 -21.49 -1.69 21.37
CA LYS A 371 -21.91 -1.81 22.78
C LYS A 371 -22.69 -3.10 23.06
N ILE A 372 -23.15 -3.79 22.02
CA ILE A 372 -23.93 -5.03 22.12
C ILE A 372 -23.00 -6.26 22.05
N ASP A 373 -22.08 -6.25 21.08
CA ASP A 373 -21.05 -7.28 20.95
C ASP A 373 -19.69 -6.63 20.71
N PRO A 374 -18.77 -6.66 21.70
CA PRO A 374 -17.49 -5.98 21.61
C PRO A 374 -16.55 -6.61 20.57
N HIS A 375 -16.90 -7.75 19.93
CA HIS A 375 -16.15 -8.31 18.81
C HIS A 375 -16.50 -7.70 17.45
N TYR A 376 -17.47 -6.78 17.42
CA TYR A 376 -17.95 -6.17 16.18
C TYR A 376 -17.93 -4.64 16.26
N LEU A 377 -18.11 -4.03 15.09
CA LEU A 377 -18.18 -2.59 14.93
C LEU A 377 -19.63 -2.14 14.74
N ALA A 378 -19.93 -0.91 15.14
CA ALA A 378 -21.20 -0.25 14.92
C ALA A 378 -21.01 1.27 14.79
N PHE A 379 -21.89 1.92 14.06
CA PHE A 379 -21.94 3.38 13.97
C PHE A 379 -22.53 4.01 15.22
N ASP A 380 -22.29 5.32 15.43
CA ASP A 380 -22.87 6.07 16.55
C ASP A 380 -24.42 6.05 16.55
N ASN A 381 -25.08 5.91 15.39
CA ASN A 381 -26.54 5.73 15.31
C ASN A 381 -27.02 4.32 15.72
N GLY A 382 -26.11 3.37 15.98
CA GLY A 382 -26.39 2.00 16.37
C GLY A 382 -26.50 1.00 15.21
N GLU A 383 -26.36 1.41 13.96
CA GLU A 383 -26.28 0.49 12.82
C GLU A 383 -24.98 -0.32 12.87
N GLY A 384 -25.06 -1.59 12.49
CA GLY A 384 -23.90 -2.49 12.45
C GLY A 384 -22.93 -2.14 11.32
N TYR A 385 -21.64 -2.39 11.54
CA TYR A 385 -20.61 -2.21 10.51
C TYR A 385 -19.73 -3.47 10.40
N PHE A 386 -19.63 -4.00 9.19
CA PHE A 386 -18.72 -5.09 8.84
C PHE A 386 -17.80 -4.61 7.72
N ALA A 387 -16.49 -4.66 7.95
CA ALA A 387 -15.51 -4.15 7.00
C ALA A 387 -15.30 -5.12 5.83
N VAL A 388 -15.57 -4.66 4.61
CA VAL A 388 -15.33 -5.39 3.36
C VAL A 388 -14.35 -4.58 2.53
N GLY A 389 -13.17 -5.15 2.29
CA GLY A 389 -12.12 -4.45 1.55
C GLY A 389 -10.90 -5.30 1.24
N HIS A 390 -9.99 -4.74 0.45
CA HIS A 390 -8.64 -5.24 0.23
C HIS A 390 -7.59 -4.14 0.39
N ASN A 391 -6.30 -4.52 0.44
CA ASN A 391 -5.23 -3.56 0.62
C ASN A 391 -4.93 -2.83 -0.69
N LEU A 392 -5.07 -1.51 -0.64
CA LEU A 392 -4.40 -0.59 -1.54
C LEU A 392 -3.60 0.41 -0.68
N PRO A 393 -2.40 0.04 -0.19
CA PRO A 393 -1.72 0.79 0.87
C PRO A 393 -1.25 2.18 0.42
N ILE A 394 -1.01 2.38 -0.87
CA ILE A 394 -0.54 3.63 -1.46
C ILE A 394 -1.65 4.21 -2.33
N TYR A 395 -1.99 5.48 -2.11
CA TYR A 395 -3.12 6.16 -2.76
C TYR A 395 -3.11 6.06 -4.29
N HIS A 396 -1.94 6.24 -4.92
CA HIS A 396 -1.77 6.03 -6.35
C HIS A 396 -1.03 4.72 -6.60
N THR A 397 -1.46 3.99 -7.63
CA THR A 397 -0.74 2.81 -8.12
C THR A 397 -0.23 3.05 -9.53
N THR A 398 0.61 2.13 -10.01
CA THR A 398 1.16 2.25 -11.36
C THR A 398 0.03 2.19 -12.40
N GLY A 399 -0.26 3.33 -13.02
CA GLY A 399 -1.24 3.43 -14.11
C GLY A 399 -2.70 3.64 -13.67
N GLN A 400 -2.96 3.92 -12.39
CA GLN A 400 -4.31 4.18 -11.88
C GLN A 400 -4.29 5.25 -10.78
N LEU A 401 -5.21 6.21 -10.88
CA LEU A 401 -5.36 7.26 -9.87
C LEU A 401 -6.16 6.74 -8.66
N GLY A 402 -5.88 7.30 -7.49
CA GLY A 402 -6.56 6.89 -6.26
C GLY A 402 -8.09 7.05 -6.29
N ASP A 403 -8.62 8.13 -6.90
CA ASP A 403 -10.07 8.33 -7.04
C ASP A 403 -10.73 7.31 -7.99
N GLU A 404 -10.00 6.85 -9.01
CA GLU A 404 -10.45 5.77 -9.89
C GLU A 404 -10.53 4.44 -9.13
N ALA A 405 -9.51 4.11 -8.34
CA ALA A 405 -9.51 2.91 -7.50
C ALA A 405 -10.64 2.92 -6.48
N MET A 406 -10.82 4.03 -5.75
CA MET A 406 -11.91 4.18 -4.77
C MET A 406 -13.30 3.95 -5.38
N ARG A 407 -13.56 4.47 -6.58
CA ARG A 407 -14.85 4.27 -7.26
C ARG A 407 -15.06 2.81 -7.66
N LYS A 408 -14.00 2.08 -8.05
CA LYS A 408 -14.09 0.62 -8.29
C LYS A 408 -14.42 -0.14 -7.01
N PHE A 409 -13.77 0.20 -5.89
CA PHE A 409 -14.04 -0.44 -4.59
C PHE A 409 -15.50 -0.29 -4.18
N ALA A 410 -16.01 0.94 -4.21
CA ALA A 410 -17.39 1.23 -3.86
C ALA A 410 -18.39 0.52 -4.81
N ALA A 411 -18.09 0.46 -6.11
CA ALA A 411 -18.92 -0.27 -7.08
C ALA A 411 -18.95 -1.78 -6.83
N ALA A 412 -17.89 -2.34 -6.24
CA ALA A 412 -17.80 -3.73 -5.80
C ALA A 412 -18.46 -3.99 -4.43
N GLY A 413 -19.06 -2.98 -3.80
CA GLY A 413 -19.65 -3.10 -2.47
C GLY A 413 -18.62 -3.17 -1.33
N GLU A 414 -17.35 -2.86 -1.61
CA GLU A 414 -16.37 -2.60 -0.57
C GLU A 414 -16.71 -1.30 0.17
N ASN A 415 -16.46 -1.28 1.47
CA ASN A 415 -16.73 -0.15 2.36
C ASN A 415 -15.52 0.21 3.24
N PHE A 416 -14.39 -0.47 3.05
CA PHE A 416 -13.21 -0.37 3.89
C PHE A 416 -11.93 -0.45 3.07
N ASN A 417 -10.92 0.35 3.44
CA ASN A 417 -9.56 0.19 2.94
C ASN A 417 -8.56 0.69 3.99
N ARG A 418 -7.27 0.48 3.74
CA ARG A 418 -6.18 0.81 4.64
C ARG A 418 -5.08 1.55 3.89
N TRP A 419 -4.82 2.79 4.27
CA TRP A 419 -3.80 3.63 3.64
C TRP A 419 -2.62 3.90 4.54
N TRP A 420 -1.44 3.88 3.94
CA TRP A 420 -0.20 4.22 4.61
C TRP A 420 0.11 5.71 4.45
N MET A 421 0.36 6.35 5.58
CA MET A 421 1.00 7.65 5.67
C MET A 421 2.53 7.52 5.60
N SER A 422 3.02 6.70 4.66
CA SER A 422 4.45 6.48 4.41
C SER A 422 5.05 7.54 3.47
N SER A 423 6.37 7.53 3.32
CA SER A 423 7.12 8.40 2.39
C SER A 423 6.58 8.35 0.95
N SER A 424 6.24 7.15 0.48
CA SER A 424 5.68 6.88 -0.85
C SER A 424 4.15 7.08 -0.95
N GLY A 425 3.47 7.26 0.18
CA GLY A 425 2.02 7.46 0.26
C GLY A 425 1.65 8.78 0.94
N PHE A 426 0.78 8.71 1.93
CA PHE A 426 0.19 9.87 2.60
C PHE A 426 1.04 10.49 3.72
N GLY A 427 2.33 10.19 3.80
CA GLY A 427 3.17 10.65 4.91
C GLY A 427 3.40 12.15 4.90
N ILE A 428 2.94 12.89 5.91
CA ILE A 428 3.09 14.35 5.90
C ILE A 428 4.44 14.86 6.40
N GLU A 429 5.18 14.05 7.17
CA GLU A 429 6.45 14.40 7.83
C GLU A 429 7.68 14.12 6.94
N TRP A 430 7.51 14.06 5.61
CA TRP A 430 8.57 13.75 4.63
C TRP A 430 9.04 14.99 3.89
N THR A 431 9.35 16.04 4.65
CA THR A 431 9.95 17.28 4.17
C THR A 431 11.44 17.33 4.54
N ASP A 432 12.14 18.30 3.98
CA ASP A 432 13.53 18.65 4.28
C ASP A 432 13.71 19.24 5.70
N ARG A 433 12.62 19.58 6.40
CA ARG A 433 12.65 20.14 7.75
C ARG A 433 11.64 19.47 8.67
N LEU A 434 12.12 18.66 9.62
CA LEU A 434 11.28 17.99 10.61
C LEU A 434 10.36 18.97 11.36
N GLY A 435 9.08 18.62 11.52
CA GLY A 435 8.02 19.46 12.05
C GLY A 435 7.36 20.38 11.01
N TRP A 436 7.71 20.26 9.73
CA TRP A 436 7.04 20.92 8.61
C TRP A 436 6.34 19.89 7.73
N TYR A 437 5.07 20.13 7.41
CA TYR A 437 4.22 19.13 6.77
C TYR A 437 4.01 19.36 5.27
N ARG A 438 4.06 18.28 4.48
CA ARG A 438 3.70 18.22 3.06
C ARG A 438 2.24 18.62 2.84
N GLN A 439 1.99 19.90 2.50
CA GLN A 439 0.63 20.43 2.36
C GLN A 439 -0.13 19.89 1.14
N ASP A 440 0.60 19.52 0.09
CA ASP A 440 0.06 18.85 -1.09
C ASP A 440 -0.51 17.46 -0.72
N VAL A 441 0.27 16.66 0.03
CA VAL A 441 -0.17 15.35 0.54
C VAL A 441 -1.31 15.50 1.54
N ALA A 442 -1.23 16.49 2.43
CA ALA A 442 -2.32 16.75 3.37
C ALA A 442 -3.64 17.12 2.67
N ALA A 443 -3.58 17.85 1.55
CA ALA A 443 -4.76 18.15 0.73
C ALA A 443 -5.26 16.94 -0.07
N ARG A 444 -4.38 16.00 -0.48
CA ARG A 444 -4.83 14.72 -1.05
C ARG A 444 -5.66 13.94 -0.04
N ILE A 445 -5.25 13.88 1.23
CA ILE A 445 -6.03 13.23 2.29
C ILE A 445 -7.39 13.92 2.45
N ASP A 446 -7.45 15.26 2.40
CA ASP A 446 -8.73 16.00 2.43
C ASP A 446 -9.66 15.53 1.30
N LEU A 447 -9.16 15.51 0.06
CA LEU A 447 -9.92 15.08 -1.13
C LEU A 447 -10.36 13.62 -1.04
N SER A 448 -9.47 12.75 -0.56
CA SER A 448 -9.77 11.33 -0.38
C SER A 448 -10.85 11.11 0.66
N LEU A 449 -10.86 11.85 1.78
CA LEU A 449 -11.92 11.75 2.80
C LEU A 449 -13.25 12.33 2.30
N ASP A 450 -13.21 13.41 1.51
CA ASP A 450 -14.42 13.96 0.88
C ASP A 450 -15.05 12.97 -0.11
N LEU A 451 -14.22 12.27 -0.90
CA LEU A 451 -14.66 11.20 -1.80
C LEU A 451 -15.09 9.94 -1.03
N ALA A 452 -14.41 9.59 0.06
CA ALA A 452 -14.79 8.49 0.94
C ALA A 452 -16.19 8.68 1.50
N ARG A 453 -16.52 9.91 1.90
CA ARG A 453 -17.87 10.31 2.34
C ARG A 453 -18.91 10.15 1.23
N GLU A 454 -18.60 10.53 -0.01
CA GLU A 454 -19.50 10.34 -1.17
C GLU A 454 -19.76 8.85 -1.45
N LEU A 455 -18.72 8.02 -1.33
CA LEU A 455 -18.75 6.61 -1.72
C LEU A 455 -19.13 5.65 -0.59
N GLY A 456 -19.22 6.12 0.66
CA GLY A 456 -19.46 5.26 1.82
C GLY A 456 -18.25 4.39 2.19
N LEU A 457 -17.04 4.87 1.91
CA LEU A 457 -15.79 4.20 2.25
C LEU A 457 -15.25 4.71 3.59
N TYR A 458 -14.62 3.82 4.35
CA TYR A 458 -14.00 4.12 5.63
C TYR A 458 -12.56 3.63 5.66
N TYR A 459 -11.67 4.38 6.31
CA TYR A 459 -10.24 4.15 6.18
C TYR A 459 -9.56 3.92 7.53
N MET A 460 -8.74 2.86 7.58
CA MET A 460 -7.70 2.74 8.58
C MET A 460 -6.45 3.51 8.10
N MET A 461 -6.07 4.53 8.84
CA MET A 461 -4.94 5.40 8.51
C MET A 461 -3.70 4.92 9.27
N CYS A 462 -2.83 4.17 8.57
CA CYS A 462 -1.57 3.66 9.11
C CYS A 462 -0.51 4.75 9.07
N MET A 463 -0.18 5.31 10.24
CA MET A 463 0.59 6.55 10.34
C MET A 463 2.09 6.38 10.06
N ASP A 464 2.63 5.18 10.27
CA ASP A 464 4.04 4.86 10.04
C ASP A 464 4.20 3.46 9.45
N THR A 465 5.34 3.16 8.84
CA THR A 465 5.61 1.82 8.31
C THR A 465 7.05 1.41 8.53
N HIS A 466 7.32 0.12 8.74
CA HIS A 466 8.70 -0.32 8.95
C HIS A 466 9.60 -0.08 7.73
N GLN A 467 9.03 0.02 6.50
CA GLN A 467 9.84 0.28 5.31
C GLN A 467 10.55 1.63 5.38
N ASP A 468 9.93 2.62 6.03
CA ASP A 468 10.50 3.95 6.24
C ASP A 468 11.55 4.01 7.38
N PHE A 469 11.68 2.94 8.17
CA PHE A 469 12.59 2.86 9.33
C PHE A 469 13.68 1.78 9.20
N ARG A 470 13.80 1.14 8.03
CA ARG A 470 14.89 0.20 7.72
C ARG A 470 15.71 0.66 6.51
N GLU A 471 16.97 0.25 6.45
CA GLU A 471 17.83 0.37 5.27
C GLU A 471 17.76 1.76 4.59
N SER A 472 17.51 1.81 3.29
CA SER A 472 17.39 3.04 2.49
C SER A 472 16.19 3.92 2.87
N GLY A 473 15.18 3.36 3.56
CA GLY A 473 14.11 4.14 4.19
C GLY A 473 14.66 4.97 5.34
N TRP A 474 15.37 4.33 6.27
CA TRP A 474 16.00 5.02 7.40
C TRP A 474 17.02 6.06 6.98
N GLU A 475 17.83 5.78 5.95
CA GLU A 475 18.80 6.74 5.41
C GLU A 475 18.17 8.05 4.96
N ARG A 476 16.92 8.01 4.46
CA ARG A 476 16.18 9.18 3.98
C ARG A 476 15.17 9.73 4.99
N ASN A 477 14.99 9.06 6.12
CA ASN A 477 13.99 9.41 7.12
C ASN A 477 14.33 10.77 7.77
N PRO A 478 13.39 11.75 7.84
CA PRO A 478 13.65 13.06 8.44
C PRO A 478 13.96 13.03 9.94
N PHE A 479 13.62 11.95 10.65
CA PHE A 479 14.04 11.78 12.04
C PHE A 479 15.54 11.43 12.17
N ASN A 480 16.18 10.92 11.11
CA ASN A 480 17.58 10.55 11.13
C ASN A 480 18.48 11.78 11.28
N ALA A 481 19.45 11.72 12.20
CA ALA A 481 20.42 12.79 12.45
C ALA A 481 21.22 13.20 11.20
N ARG A 482 21.46 12.28 10.26
CA ARG A 482 22.10 12.58 8.97
C ARG A 482 21.31 13.56 8.11
N ASN A 483 19.99 13.61 8.30
CA ASN A 483 19.06 14.51 7.61
C ASN A 483 18.66 15.71 8.47
N GLY A 484 19.33 15.93 9.62
CA GLY A 484 19.02 17.01 10.55
C GLY A 484 17.97 16.68 11.62
N GLY A 485 17.51 15.42 11.70
CA GLY A 485 16.61 14.94 12.74
C GLY A 485 17.31 14.64 14.09
N PRO A 486 16.57 14.27 15.13
CA PRO A 486 17.14 14.05 16.48
C PRO A 486 17.65 12.63 16.74
N CYS A 487 17.44 11.67 15.84
CA CYS A 487 17.67 10.24 16.11
C CYS A 487 18.92 9.73 15.40
N GLU A 488 19.86 9.16 16.15
CA GLU A 488 21.03 8.47 15.59
C GLU A 488 20.64 7.08 15.05
N THR A 489 19.66 6.44 15.70
CA THR A 489 19.14 5.12 15.37
C THR A 489 17.61 5.09 15.35
N PRO A 490 16.98 4.10 14.68
CA PRO A 490 15.53 3.92 14.74
C PRO A 490 14.98 3.75 16.16
N ARG A 491 15.76 3.17 17.08
CA ARG A 491 15.40 3.01 18.50
C ARG A 491 15.18 4.37 19.21
N ASP A 492 15.93 5.40 18.82
CA ASP A 492 15.84 6.73 19.43
C ASP A 492 14.49 7.40 19.11
N TRP A 493 13.80 6.96 18.06
CA TRP A 493 12.45 7.44 17.74
C TRP A 493 11.43 7.10 18.83
N PHE A 494 11.55 5.92 19.45
CA PHE A 494 10.68 5.49 20.55
C PHE A 494 11.08 6.09 21.91
N THR A 495 12.37 6.42 22.09
CA THR A 495 12.91 6.72 23.42
C THR A 495 13.29 8.19 23.61
N GLY A 496 13.67 8.89 22.55
CA GLY A 496 14.10 10.28 22.59
C GLY A 496 12.94 11.25 22.79
N GLU A 497 13.01 12.10 23.81
CA GLU A 497 11.95 13.07 24.12
C GLU A 497 11.68 14.08 23.00
N VAL A 498 12.72 14.47 22.26
CA VAL A 498 12.56 15.36 21.10
C VAL A 498 11.78 14.65 19.99
N ALA A 499 12.11 13.40 19.68
CA ALA A 499 11.41 12.60 18.67
C ALA A 499 9.94 12.38 19.07
N LYS A 500 9.69 11.96 20.33
CA LYS A 500 8.34 11.82 20.88
C LYS A 500 7.54 13.12 20.84
N ARG A 501 8.16 14.28 21.10
CA ARG A 501 7.50 15.59 20.97
C ARG A 501 7.08 15.85 19.51
N TYR A 502 7.97 15.65 18.54
CA TYR A 502 7.61 15.80 17.12
C TYR A 502 6.47 14.86 16.72
N TYR A 503 6.50 13.61 17.20
CA TYR A 503 5.42 12.67 16.99
C TYR A 503 4.08 13.16 17.56
N ARG A 504 4.07 13.65 18.80
CA ARG A 504 2.88 14.25 19.43
C ARG A 504 2.35 15.47 18.67
N ASN A 505 3.25 16.30 18.11
CA ASN A 505 2.87 17.42 17.27
C ASN A 505 2.19 16.94 15.98
N ARG A 506 2.75 15.90 15.34
CA ARG A 506 2.17 15.27 14.15
C ARG A 506 0.80 14.66 14.43
N LEU A 507 0.65 13.91 15.52
CA LEU A 507 -0.65 13.37 15.97
C LEU A 507 -1.68 14.49 16.17
N ARG A 508 -1.27 15.60 16.80
CA ARG A 508 -2.16 16.76 17.00
C ARG A 508 -2.59 17.37 15.67
N TYR A 509 -1.68 17.52 14.71
CA TYR A 509 -2.00 18.04 13.38
C TYR A 509 -2.94 17.10 12.61
N THR A 510 -2.68 15.78 12.65
CA THR A 510 -3.53 14.74 12.06
C THR A 510 -4.96 14.83 12.59
N VAL A 511 -5.12 14.87 13.92
CA VAL A 511 -6.44 15.01 14.57
C VAL A 511 -7.10 16.35 14.22
N ALA A 512 -6.35 17.46 14.23
CA ALA A 512 -6.88 18.78 13.93
C ALA A 512 -7.45 18.88 12.51
N ARG A 513 -6.78 18.27 11.53
CA ARG A 513 -7.16 18.38 10.13
C ARG A 513 -8.19 17.35 9.68
N TRP A 514 -8.11 16.11 10.20
CA TRP A 514 -8.93 14.99 9.71
C TRP A 514 -9.81 14.32 10.76
N GLY A 515 -9.61 14.59 12.06
CA GLY A 515 -10.42 13.99 13.12
C GLY A 515 -11.90 14.34 13.03
N TYR A 516 -12.31 15.42 12.37
CA TYR A 516 -13.75 15.67 12.20
C TYR A 516 -14.46 14.59 11.36
N SER A 517 -13.73 13.80 10.55
CA SER A 517 -14.31 12.96 9.50
C SER A 517 -14.71 11.58 10.05
N PRO A 518 -16.00 11.20 9.98
CA PRO A 518 -16.43 9.83 10.31
C PRO A 518 -15.85 8.77 9.37
N ASN A 519 -15.34 9.17 8.20
CA ASN A 519 -14.73 8.27 7.21
C ASN A 519 -13.29 7.87 7.57
N VAL A 520 -12.70 8.46 8.61
CA VAL A 520 -11.59 7.84 9.31
C VAL A 520 -12.19 6.78 10.23
N LEU A 521 -11.94 5.50 9.96
CA LEU A 521 -12.38 4.41 10.83
C LEU A 521 -11.46 4.31 12.05
N CYS A 522 -10.15 4.31 11.78
CA CYS A 522 -9.14 3.98 12.78
C CYS A 522 -7.80 4.68 12.51
N TRP A 523 -7.14 5.10 13.58
CA TRP A 523 -5.73 5.46 13.60
C TRP A 523 -4.89 4.23 13.91
N GLU A 524 -3.98 3.86 13.02
CA GLU A 524 -3.03 2.79 13.27
C GLU A 524 -1.62 3.37 13.44
N PHE A 525 -0.93 3.02 14.53
CA PHE A 525 0.40 3.56 14.82
C PHE A 525 1.44 3.17 13.79
N GLY A 526 1.56 1.90 13.43
CA GLY A 526 2.46 1.52 12.36
C GLY A 526 2.26 0.12 11.80
N ASN A 527 2.71 -0.05 10.56
CA ASN A 527 2.71 -1.30 9.82
C ASN A 527 3.85 -2.21 10.25
N GLU A 528 3.51 -3.33 10.90
CA GLU A 528 4.44 -4.39 11.31
C GLU A 528 5.58 -3.89 12.21
N MET A 529 5.23 -3.60 13.47
CA MET A 529 6.10 -2.96 14.46
C MET A 529 7.36 -3.77 14.85
N GLU A 530 7.51 -5.00 14.40
CA GLU A 530 8.75 -5.77 14.53
C GLU A 530 9.87 -5.26 13.60
N GLY A 531 9.55 -4.50 12.55
CA GLY A 531 10.50 -4.07 11.55
C GLY A 531 11.41 -2.90 11.91
N TRP A 532 11.28 -2.35 13.12
CA TRP A 532 12.17 -1.31 13.64
C TRP A 532 13.44 -1.93 14.23
N ALA A 533 14.60 -1.58 13.66
CA ALA A 533 15.88 -2.08 14.13
C ALA A 533 16.12 -1.77 15.63
N ASP A 534 16.72 -2.72 16.35
CA ASP A 534 17.13 -2.62 17.76
C ASP A 534 16.02 -2.14 18.72
N SER A 535 14.76 -2.40 18.38
CA SER A 535 13.57 -1.94 19.10
C SER A 535 12.72 -3.14 19.56
N PRO A 536 13.12 -3.85 20.64
CA PRO A 536 12.33 -4.93 21.20
C PRO A 536 11.11 -4.40 21.97
N ASP A 537 10.26 -5.30 22.45
CA ASP A 537 8.98 -4.93 23.08
C ASP A 537 9.16 -4.09 24.36
N GLU A 538 10.25 -4.23 25.10
CA GLU A 538 10.55 -3.40 26.28
C GLU A 538 10.73 -1.91 25.93
N VAL A 539 10.99 -1.60 24.66
CA VAL A 539 11.06 -0.23 24.12
C VAL A 539 9.74 0.20 23.52
N LYS A 540 9.16 -0.65 22.67
CA LYS A 540 7.98 -0.30 21.89
C LYS A 540 6.74 -0.23 22.77
N PHE A 541 6.54 -1.17 23.68
CA PHE A 541 5.32 -1.26 24.48
C PHE A 541 5.07 0.00 25.34
N PRO A 542 6.05 0.54 26.11
CA PRO A 542 5.85 1.80 26.83
C PRO A 542 5.52 2.98 25.92
N TRP A 543 6.15 3.06 24.74
CA TRP A 543 5.86 4.10 23.75
C TRP A 543 4.44 3.98 23.20
N HIS A 544 3.96 2.77 22.88
CA HIS A 544 2.59 2.56 22.41
C HIS A 544 1.57 2.98 23.46
N LYS A 545 1.84 2.66 24.74
CA LYS A 545 1.00 3.15 25.84
C LYS A 545 0.99 4.69 25.88
N GLU A 546 2.16 5.33 25.89
CA GLU A 546 2.28 6.79 25.93
C GLU A 546 1.54 7.47 24.77
N MET A 547 1.74 6.98 23.54
CA MET A 547 1.17 7.60 22.35
C MET A 547 -0.32 7.30 22.18
N SER A 548 -0.80 6.12 22.57
CA SER A 548 -2.24 5.81 22.58
C SER A 548 -2.99 6.65 23.63
N ASP A 549 -2.43 6.82 24.82
CA ASP A 549 -2.99 7.71 25.85
C ASP A 549 -3.03 9.17 25.39
N TYR A 550 -1.94 9.65 24.78
CA TYR A 550 -1.90 11.00 24.22
C TYR A 550 -2.91 11.19 23.09
N LEU A 551 -2.93 10.29 22.09
CA LEU A 551 -3.86 10.36 20.96
C LEU A 551 -5.32 10.38 21.44
N ARG A 552 -5.68 9.52 22.39
CA ARG A 552 -7.01 9.52 23.00
C ARG A 552 -7.35 10.85 23.67
N SER A 553 -6.37 11.51 24.29
CA SER A 553 -6.59 12.78 25.01
C SER A 553 -6.84 13.98 24.09
N ILE A 554 -6.34 13.94 22.84
CA ILE A 554 -6.43 15.06 21.89
C ILE A 554 -7.52 14.88 20.84
N ASP A 555 -8.03 13.66 20.63
CA ASP A 555 -9.08 13.35 19.66
C ASP A 555 -10.47 13.46 20.30
N PRO A 556 -11.18 14.60 20.14
CA PRO A 556 -12.48 14.80 20.78
C PRO A 556 -13.58 13.93 20.19
N PHE A 557 -13.34 13.31 19.03
CA PHE A 557 -14.27 12.42 18.36
C PHE A 557 -14.05 10.97 18.77
N GLY A 558 -12.86 10.61 19.28
CA GLY A 558 -12.56 9.32 19.90
C GLY A 558 -12.48 8.15 18.93
N HIS A 559 -11.83 8.32 17.77
CA HIS A 559 -11.66 7.25 16.77
C HIS A 559 -11.07 5.99 17.37
N LEU A 560 -11.27 4.87 16.67
CA LEU A 560 -10.62 3.62 17.03
C LEU A 560 -9.11 3.75 16.84
N ILE A 561 -8.33 3.13 17.72
CA ILE A 561 -6.86 3.13 17.68
C ILE A 561 -6.36 1.69 17.61
N THR A 562 -5.33 1.44 16.82
CA THR A 562 -4.71 0.11 16.68
C THR A 562 -3.22 0.21 16.35
N THR A 563 -2.58 -0.95 16.22
CA THR A 563 -1.27 -1.12 15.60
C THR A 563 -1.26 -2.47 14.88
N SER A 564 -0.23 -2.76 14.07
CA SER A 564 -0.06 -4.09 13.46
C SER A 564 1.33 -4.69 13.68
N PHE A 565 1.37 -5.99 13.43
CA PHE A 565 2.51 -6.87 13.63
C PHE A 565 2.55 -7.90 12.50
N TRP A 566 3.73 -8.21 11.96
CA TRP A 566 3.85 -9.29 10.96
C TRP A 566 3.71 -10.68 11.60
N SER A 567 3.81 -10.76 12.92
CA SER A 567 3.67 -11.98 13.71
C SER A 567 2.21 -12.44 13.79
N LYS A 568 1.58 -12.79 12.66
CA LYS A 568 0.23 -13.37 12.61
C LYS A 568 -0.76 -12.63 13.51
N THR A 569 -1.12 -13.17 14.67
CA THR A 569 -2.08 -12.58 15.63
C THR A 569 -1.47 -11.51 16.56
N GLY A 570 -0.19 -11.17 16.40
CA GLY A 570 0.54 -10.17 17.18
C GLY A 570 0.79 -10.54 18.65
N PRO A 571 1.62 -9.77 19.38
CA PRO A 571 1.87 -10.03 20.80
C PRO A 571 0.67 -9.59 21.66
N GLU A 572 0.13 -10.51 22.46
CA GLU A 572 -1.10 -10.33 23.25
C GLU A 572 -1.07 -9.09 24.17
N GLN A 573 0.11 -8.69 24.67
CA GLN A 573 0.24 -7.54 25.57
C GLN A 573 -0.24 -6.22 24.95
N TYR A 574 -0.05 -6.00 23.64
CA TYR A 574 -0.48 -4.78 22.97
C TYR A 574 -2.00 -4.71 22.84
N TRP A 575 -2.63 -5.87 22.60
CA TRP A 575 -4.08 -6.01 22.61
C TRP A 575 -4.68 -5.81 24.01
N GLY A 576 -3.87 -5.89 25.06
CA GLY A 576 -4.27 -5.58 26.43
C GLY A 576 -4.27 -4.08 26.77
N LEU A 577 -3.74 -3.19 25.92
CA LEU A 577 -3.75 -1.75 26.19
C LEU A 577 -5.17 -1.18 26.09
N ASP A 578 -5.53 -0.30 27.04
CA ASP A 578 -6.87 0.29 27.14
C ASP A 578 -7.26 1.12 25.90
N ASN A 579 -6.28 1.80 25.32
CA ASN A 579 -6.46 2.67 24.15
C ASN A 579 -6.08 2.00 22.82
N ILE A 580 -6.01 0.67 22.78
CA ILE A 580 -5.93 -0.11 21.54
C ILE A 580 -7.27 -0.83 21.37
N ASP A 581 -8.11 -0.36 20.45
CA ASP A 581 -9.50 -0.79 20.34
C ASP A 581 -9.68 -2.03 19.45
N ILE A 582 -8.79 -2.24 18.47
CA ILE A 582 -8.87 -3.31 17.48
C ILE A 582 -7.70 -4.28 17.69
N VAL A 583 -7.97 -5.59 17.59
CA VAL A 583 -6.91 -6.59 17.45
C VAL A 583 -6.70 -6.92 15.99
N GLN A 584 -5.45 -7.06 15.58
CA GLN A 584 -5.11 -7.29 14.18
C GLN A 584 -4.46 -8.64 13.89
N THR A 585 -4.68 -9.10 12.67
CA THR A 585 -3.93 -10.22 12.09
C THR A 585 -3.30 -9.82 10.76
N HIS A 586 -2.00 -10.05 10.59
CA HIS A 586 -1.33 -10.04 9.29
C HIS A 586 -0.95 -11.48 8.93
N CYS A 587 -1.49 -12.04 7.85
CA CYS A 587 -1.21 -13.41 7.49
C CYS A 587 -0.91 -13.62 6.01
N TYR A 588 0.31 -14.08 5.74
CA TYR A 588 0.64 -14.77 4.49
C TYR A 588 0.84 -16.26 4.79
N THR A 589 0.00 -17.14 4.23
CA THR A 589 0.06 -18.58 4.56
C THR A 589 1.41 -19.18 4.18
N ASN A 590 2.00 -18.72 3.07
CA ASN A 590 3.28 -19.18 2.53
C ASN A 590 3.34 -20.71 2.29
N ASP A 591 2.18 -21.34 2.13
CA ASP A 591 2.03 -22.77 1.83
C ASP A 591 0.86 -23.04 0.86
N ASP A 592 0.71 -24.28 0.43
CA ASP A 592 -0.33 -24.74 -0.51
C ASP A 592 -1.64 -25.17 0.20
N GLY A 593 -1.78 -24.83 1.48
CA GLY A 593 -2.89 -25.26 2.33
C GLY A 593 -4.21 -24.52 2.04
N ASN A 594 -5.26 -25.03 2.68
CA ASN A 594 -6.57 -24.39 2.66
C ASN A 594 -6.54 -23.09 3.49
N THR A 595 -6.64 -21.95 2.83
CA THR A 595 -6.60 -20.64 3.49
C THR A 595 -7.74 -20.42 4.47
N ALA A 596 -8.91 -21.04 4.23
CA ALA A 596 -10.07 -20.93 5.11
C ALA A 596 -9.80 -21.50 6.51
N GLU A 597 -9.04 -22.60 6.61
CA GLU A 597 -8.70 -23.21 7.89
C GLU A 597 -7.78 -22.31 8.71
N ALA A 598 -6.78 -21.71 8.06
CA ALA A 598 -5.87 -20.76 8.70
C ALA A 598 -6.64 -19.52 9.19
N VAL A 599 -7.47 -18.92 8.33
CA VAL A 599 -8.30 -17.76 8.67
C VAL A 599 -9.22 -18.09 9.86
N ARG A 600 -9.96 -19.19 9.80
CA ARG A 600 -10.82 -19.64 10.91
C ARG A 600 -10.03 -19.77 12.21
N GLY A 601 -8.84 -20.38 12.15
CA GLY A 601 -7.96 -20.54 13.31
C GLY A 601 -7.57 -19.20 13.95
N TYR A 602 -7.15 -18.21 13.15
CA TYR A 602 -6.80 -16.89 13.66
C TYR A 602 -8.02 -16.15 14.22
N CYS A 603 -9.18 -16.22 13.55
CA CYS A 603 -10.36 -15.54 14.06
C CYS A 603 -10.81 -16.09 15.41
N LEU A 604 -10.84 -17.42 15.58
CA LEU A 604 -11.18 -18.05 16.85
C LEU A 604 -10.15 -17.74 17.94
N HIS A 605 -8.86 -17.75 17.60
CA HIS A 605 -7.80 -17.37 18.53
C HIS A 605 -8.04 -15.97 19.12
N GLN A 606 -8.33 -14.99 18.28
CA GLN A 606 -8.57 -13.60 18.71
C GLN A 606 -9.89 -13.47 19.47
N TRP A 607 -10.97 -14.07 18.97
CA TRP A 607 -12.31 -14.03 19.59
C TRP A 607 -12.33 -14.65 20.99
N GLU A 608 -11.62 -15.76 21.22
CA GLU A 608 -11.57 -16.43 22.52
C GLU A 608 -10.79 -15.63 23.58
N ARG A 609 -9.86 -14.77 23.16
CA ARG A 609 -8.90 -14.07 24.04
C ARG A 609 -9.25 -12.62 24.32
N PHE A 610 -9.86 -11.93 23.36
CA PHE A 610 -10.06 -10.50 23.42
C PHE A 610 -11.51 -10.12 23.12
N ALA A 611 -12.14 -9.41 24.06
CA ALA A 611 -13.42 -8.74 23.84
C ALA A 611 -13.22 -7.45 23.03
N LYS A 612 -12.69 -7.59 21.82
CA LYS A 612 -12.36 -6.49 20.90
C LYS A 612 -12.66 -6.91 19.45
N PRO A 613 -13.01 -5.97 18.55
CA PRO A 613 -13.16 -6.27 17.14
C PRO A 613 -11.84 -6.77 16.54
N HIS A 614 -11.94 -7.82 15.74
CA HIS A 614 -10.80 -8.40 15.01
C HIS A 614 -10.87 -8.04 13.52
N ILE A 615 -9.83 -7.37 13.02
CA ILE A 615 -9.65 -7.05 11.59
C ILE A 615 -8.33 -7.64 11.11
N PHE A 616 -8.31 -8.18 9.90
CA PHE A 616 -7.04 -8.50 9.24
C PHE A 616 -6.50 -7.25 8.56
N GLY A 617 -5.31 -6.79 8.96
CA GLY A 617 -4.63 -5.67 8.30
C GLY A 617 -4.00 -6.09 6.98
N GLU A 618 -3.56 -7.35 6.85
CA GLU A 618 -2.99 -7.93 5.64
C GLU A 618 -3.31 -9.42 5.51
N PHE A 619 -3.57 -9.86 4.29
CA PHE A 619 -3.77 -11.26 3.96
C PHE A 619 -3.18 -11.63 2.59
N GLY A 620 -2.64 -12.84 2.48
CA GLY A 620 -2.24 -13.40 1.19
C GLY A 620 -1.78 -14.85 1.26
N ILE A 621 -1.51 -15.42 0.09
CA ILE A 621 -0.99 -16.79 -0.03
C ILE A 621 0.55 -16.81 0.04
N ARG A 622 1.20 -15.77 -0.48
CA ARG A 622 2.65 -15.59 -0.54
C ARG A 622 3.02 -14.16 -0.16
N SER A 623 4.03 -14.02 0.68
CA SER A 623 4.54 -12.73 1.19
C SER A 623 5.51 -11.99 0.26
N HIS A 624 6.03 -12.66 -0.77
CA HIS A 624 7.09 -12.10 -1.64
C HIS A 624 6.74 -12.11 -3.14
N SER A 625 5.54 -12.56 -3.51
CA SER A 625 5.10 -12.56 -4.90
C SER A 625 3.58 -12.64 -5.01
N SER A 626 3.03 -12.06 -6.07
CA SER A 626 1.65 -12.31 -6.49
C SER A 626 1.42 -13.81 -6.78
N THR A 627 0.16 -14.22 -6.73
CA THR A 627 -0.30 -15.57 -7.09
C THR A 627 -1.23 -15.56 -8.31
N ALA A 628 -1.23 -14.47 -9.09
CA ALA A 628 -2.10 -14.32 -10.26
C ALA A 628 -2.01 -15.47 -11.26
N ASP A 629 -0.81 -16.04 -11.45
CA ASP A 629 -0.57 -17.19 -12.32
C ASP A 629 -1.12 -18.50 -11.76
N LYS A 630 -1.19 -18.63 -10.44
CA LYS A 630 -1.56 -19.87 -9.72
C LYS A 630 -3.01 -19.91 -9.27
N ASP A 631 -3.60 -18.76 -9.01
CA ASP A 631 -5.00 -18.62 -8.59
C ASP A 631 -5.71 -17.53 -9.43
N PRO A 632 -5.81 -17.69 -10.76
CA PRO A 632 -6.32 -16.64 -11.65
C PRO A 632 -7.80 -16.29 -11.42
N LYS A 633 -8.52 -17.09 -10.60
CA LYS A 633 -9.93 -16.87 -10.27
C LYS A 633 -10.16 -16.34 -8.85
N GLY A 634 -9.13 -16.20 -8.02
CA GLY A 634 -9.27 -15.69 -6.66
C GLY A 634 -9.90 -16.65 -5.65
N TRP A 635 -9.71 -17.97 -5.80
CA TRP A 635 -10.24 -18.95 -4.84
C TRP A 635 -9.75 -18.73 -3.41
N ALA A 636 -8.50 -18.32 -3.23
CA ALA A 636 -7.97 -18.00 -1.90
C ALA A 636 -8.64 -16.76 -1.30
N ILE A 637 -8.94 -15.75 -2.12
CA ILE A 637 -9.69 -14.56 -1.70
C ILE A 637 -11.08 -15.00 -1.24
N HIS A 638 -11.79 -15.74 -2.10
CA HIS A 638 -13.11 -16.31 -1.80
C HIS A 638 -13.13 -17.09 -0.48
N ASN A 639 -12.29 -18.13 -0.37
CA ASN A 639 -12.24 -19.00 0.80
C ASN A 639 -11.95 -18.22 2.09
N SER A 640 -11.10 -17.20 2.02
CA SER A 640 -10.68 -16.42 3.19
C SER A 640 -11.76 -15.43 3.63
N LEU A 641 -12.42 -14.75 2.68
CA LEU A 641 -13.52 -13.82 2.99
C LEU A 641 -14.69 -14.53 3.69
N TRP A 642 -15.12 -15.67 3.14
CA TRP A 642 -16.22 -16.46 3.73
C TRP A 642 -15.85 -17.07 5.08
N ALA A 643 -14.61 -17.57 5.23
CA ALA A 643 -14.13 -18.07 6.52
C ALA A 643 -14.09 -16.97 7.59
N GLY A 644 -13.60 -15.77 7.25
CA GLY A 644 -13.54 -14.64 8.17
C GLY A 644 -14.92 -14.20 8.64
N LEU A 645 -15.85 -13.99 7.70
CA LEU A 645 -17.23 -13.61 8.00
C LEU A 645 -17.92 -14.60 8.96
N THR A 646 -17.73 -15.90 8.74
CA THR A 646 -18.41 -16.97 9.50
C THR A 646 -17.65 -17.46 10.72
N SER A 647 -16.58 -16.76 11.10
CA SER A 647 -15.72 -17.12 12.24
C SER A 647 -15.41 -15.94 13.16
N PHE A 648 -16.35 -15.00 13.33
CA PHE A 648 -16.26 -13.89 14.30
C PHE A 648 -15.25 -12.77 13.98
N ALA A 649 -14.80 -12.61 12.75
CA ALA A 649 -14.08 -11.39 12.37
C ALA A 649 -15.06 -10.19 12.24
N ALA A 650 -14.58 -8.98 12.52
CA ALA A 650 -15.32 -7.73 12.29
C ALA A 650 -15.20 -7.21 10.83
N GLY A 651 -14.44 -7.93 10.01
CA GLY A 651 -14.29 -7.68 8.58
C GLY A 651 -13.69 -8.88 7.84
N GLY A 652 -13.72 -8.84 6.51
CA GLY A 652 -13.06 -9.84 5.67
C GLY A 652 -11.53 -9.75 5.73
N PRO A 653 -10.78 -10.87 5.62
CA PRO A 653 -9.33 -10.82 5.47
C PRO A 653 -8.89 -9.97 4.28
N MET A 654 -8.05 -8.95 4.48
CA MET A 654 -7.70 -7.96 3.45
C MET A 654 -6.58 -8.43 2.50
N PRO A 655 -6.88 -8.89 1.27
CA PRO A 655 -5.86 -9.40 0.36
C PRO A 655 -4.88 -8.30 -0.08
N TRP A 656 -3.59 -8.62 -0.19
CA TRP A 656 -2.52 -7.63 -0.44
C TRP A 656 -2.39 -7.12 -1.88
N TRP A 657 -2.45 -8.02 -2.85
CA TRP A 657 -1.93 -7.76 -4.21
C TRP A 657 -2.91 -7.03 -5.13
N HIS A 658 -3.22 -5.75 -4.86
CA HIS A 658 -4.10 -4.96 -5.74
C HIS A 658 -3.62 -4.91 -7.20
N GLU A 659 -2.40 -4.38 -7.41
CA GLU A 659 -1.86 -3.95 -8.71
C GLU A 659 -1.46 -5.12 -9.62
N ASN A 660 -1.14 -6.26 -9.03
CA ASN A 660 -0.56 -7.41 -9.73
C ASN A 660 -1.45 -8.65 -9.65
N TYR A 661 -2.68 -8.53 -9.11
CA TYR A 661 -3.59 -9.66 -8.97
C TYR A 661 -5.07 -9.25 -9.04
N ILE A 662 -5.53 -8.38 -8.15
CA ILE A 662 -6.98 -8.09 -8.02
C ILE A 662 -7.48 -7.22 -9.17
N ASP A 663 -6.87 -6.06 -9.41
CA ASP A 663 -7.31 -5.14 -10.47
C ASP A 663 -7.07 -5.72 -11.88
N PRO A 664 -5.90 -6.30 -12.20
CA PRO A 664 -5.65 -6.82 -13.55
C PRO A 664 -6.53 -8.02 -13.95
N LEU A 665 -7.02 -8.80 -12.98
CA LEU A 665 -7.86 -9.98 -13.21
C LEU A 665 -9.35 -9.73 -12.90
N ASP A 666 -9.74 -8.49 -12.59
CA ASP A 666 -11.12 -8.10 -12.29
C ASP A 666 -11.78 -8.97 -11.19
N LEU A 667 -11.06 -9.20 -10.09
CA LEU A 667 -11.49 -10.11 -9.01
C LEU A 667 -12.45 -9.47 -7.99
N TYR A 668 -12.99 -8.29 -8.30
CA TYR A 668 -13.83 -7.49 -7.41
C TYR A 668 -15.14 -8.20 -6.98
N PHE A 669 -15.64 -9.12 -7.80
CA PHE A 669 -16.89 -9.85 -7.53
C PHE A 669 -16.86 -10.67 -6.23
N HIS A 670 -15.67 -11.05 -5.73
CA HIS A 670 -15.52 -11.71 -4.43
C HIS A 670 -15.99 -10.83 -3.28
N PHE A 671 -15.70 -9.53 -3.33
CA PHE A 671 -16.15 -8.56 -2.33
C PHE A 671 -17.64 -8.30 -2.46
N THR A 672 -18.15 -8.16 -3.70
CA THR A 672 -19.59 -8.04 -3.98
C THR A 672 -20.38 -9.19 -3.36
N SER A 673 -19.84 -10.42 -3.47
CA SER A 673 -20.49 -11.61 -2.94
C SER A 673 -20.67 -11.55 -1.42
N VAL A 674 -19.60 -11.25 -0.69
CA VAL A 674 -19.65 -11.17 0.78
C VAL A 674 -20.44 -9.94 1.25
N ALA A 675 -20.36 -8.81 0.54
CA ALA A 675 -21.19 -7.65 0.80
C ALA A 675 -22.69 -7.97 0.66
N ASN A 676 -23.09 -8.71 -0.38
CA ASN A 676 -24.47 -9.16 -0.56
C ASN A 676 -24.95 -10.08 0.56
N PHE A 677 -24.11 -11.03 0.99
CA PHE A 677 -24.47 -11.95 2.06
C PHE A 677 -24.52 -11.27 3.43
N SER A 678 -23.63 -10.33 3.74
CA SER A 678 -23.55 -9.69 5.07
C SER A 678 -24.54 -8.55 5.30
N ARG A 679 -25.14 -7.97 4.24
CA ARG A 679 -25.97 -6.75 4.27
C ARG A 679 -27.05 -6.70 5.35
N ASP A 680 -27.73 -7.82 5.62
CA ASP A 680 -28.86 -7.92 6.55
C ASP A 680 -28.55 -8.74 7.81
N LEU A 681 -27.27 -9.01 8.06
CA LEU A 681 -26.82 -9.67 9.28
C LEU A 681 -26.68 -8.65 10.42
N PRO A 682 -27.10 -8.99 11.65
CA PRO A 682 -26.99 -8.11 12.81
C PRO A 682 -25.56 -8.09 13.39
N LEU A 683 -24.55 -7.88 12.53
CA LEU A 683 -23.14 -7.79 12.92
C LEU A 683 -22.93 -6.47 13.66
N GLY A 684 -22.64 -6.54 14.95
CA GLY A 684 -22.56 -5.34 15.81
C GLY A 684 -23.89 -4.87 16.41
N THR A 685 -25.03 -5.48 16.05
CA THR A 685 -26.35 -5.16 16.63
C THR A 685 -27.00 -6.32 17.39
N ALA A 686 -26.40 -7.50 17.32
CA ALA A 686 -26.73 -8.64 18.17
C ALA A 686 -25.46 -9.32 18.68
N ARG A 687 -25.60 -10.07 19.78
CA ARG A 687 -24.51 -10.90 20.30
C ARG A 687 -24.39 -12.19 19.50
N TRP A 688 -23.16 -12.52 19.10
CA TRP A 688 -22.84 -13.74 18.37
C TRP A 688 -22.12 -14.77 19.25
N THR A 689 -22.43 -16.04 19.03
CA THR A 689 -21.82 -17.20 19.70
C THR A 689 -21.63 -18.33 18.70
N MET A 690 -20.81 -19.34 19.04
CA MET A 690 -20.59 -20.51 18.20
C MET A 690 -21.92 -21.23 17.89
N LEU A 691 -22.14 -21.56 16.61
CA LEU A 691 -23.20 -22.47 16.23
C LEU A 691 -22.65 -23.89 16.31
N GLU A 692 -23.01 -24.61 17.38
CA GLU A 692 -22.61 -26.00 17.55
C GLU A 692 -23.21 -26.90 16.48
N THR A 693 -22.39 -27.83 15.98
CA THR A 693 -22.77 -28.77 14.92
C THR A 693 -22.34 -30.18 15.27
N ALA A 694 -23.17 -31.17 14.96
CA ALA A 694 -22.73 -32.55 14.92
C ALA A 694 -21.74 -32.76 13.75
N PRO A 695 -20.85 -33.76 13.81
CA PRO A 695 -20.03 -34.13 12.66
C PRO A 695 -20.91 -34.41 11.43
N PRO A 696 -20.51 -33.96 10.22
CA PRO A 696 -21.25 -34.28 9.01
C PRO A 696 -21.22 -35.79 8.75
N GLU A 697 -22.30 -36.30 8.17
CA GLU A 697 -22.48 -37.73 7.89
C GLU A 697 -22.97 -37.91 6.45
N TYR A 698 -22.40 -38.87 5.72
CA TYR A 698 -22.90 -39.21 4.39
C TYR A 698 -24.33 -39.76 4.47
N LEU A 699 -25.15 -39.48 3.45
CA LEU A 699 -26.50 -40.03 3.38
C LEU A 699 -26.48 -41.56 3.11
N ASP A 700 -25.49 -42.05 2.36
CA ASP A 700 -25.23 -43.49 2.24
C ASP A 700 -24.31 -43.95 3.38
N SER A 701 -24.90 -44.58 4.40
CA SER A 701 -24.17 -45.11 5.55
C SER A 701 -23.35 -46.38 5.24
N ASN A 702 -23.56 -47.01 4.08
CA ASN A 702 -22.88 -48.25 3.69
C ASN A 702 -21.69 -48.01 2.76
N ARG A 703 -21.38 -46.75 2.43
CA ARG A 703 -20.26 -46.42 1.54
C ARG A 703 -18.92 -46.86 2.16
N PRO A 704 -17.98 -47.38 1.37
CA PRO A 704 -16.62 -47.59 1.84
C PRO A 704 -15.94 -46.24 2.14
N PRO A 705 -15.06 -46.16 3.15
CA PRO A 705 -14.23 -44.98 3.35
C PRO A 705 -13.40 -44.66 2.11
N ASP A 706 -13.33 -43.38 1.75
CA ASP A 706 -12.43 -42.92 0.70
C ASP A 706 -11.03 -42.72 1.28
N THR A 707 -10.02 -42.69 0.42
CA THR A 707 -8.62 -42.46 0.81
C THR A 707 -8.02 -41.27 0.08
N ARG A 708 -7.26 -40.44 0.78
CA ARG A 708 -6.50 -39.32 0.22
C ARG A 708 -5.04 -39.36 0.64
N ASP A 709 -4.22 -38.63 -0.10
CA ASP A 709 -2.82 -38.45 0.24
C ASP A 709 -2.71 -37.60 1.52
N VAL A 710 -1.80 -37.99 2.40
CA VAL A 710 -1.33 -37.14 3.49
C VAL A 710 -0.09 -36.40 2.98
N VAL A 711 -0.08 -35.08 3.09
CA VAL A 711 1.10 -34.26 2.78
C VAL A 711 1.51 -33.52 4.05
N ILE A 712 2.72 -33.79 4.53
CA ILE A 712 3.31 -33.15 5.70
C ILE A 712 4.31 -32.10 5.24
N SER A 713 4.06 -30.83 5.56
CA SER A 713 4.99 -29.74 5.34
C SER A 713 6.06 -29.69 6.43
N THR A 714 7.22 -29.16 6.09
CA THR A 714 8.37 -29.07 7.01
C THR A 714 8.55 -27.67 7.58
N LEU A 715 9.13 -27.58 8.77
CA LEU A 715 9.53 -26.31 9.38
C LEU A 715 10.94 -25.92 8.94
N SER A 716 11.10 -24.66 8.52
CA SER A 716 12.44 -24.11 8.29
C SER A 716 13.13 -23.84 9.62
N GLY A 717 14.40 -24.20 9.72
CA GLY A 717 15.20 -24.00 10.92
C GLY A 717 16.55 -24.68 10.80
N TRP A 718 17.59 -24.06 11.36
CA TRP A 718 18.92 -24.66 11.51
C TRP A 718 19.09 -25.14 12.94
N GLY A 719 19.62 -26.36 13.12
CA GLY A 719 19.89 -26.95 14.42
C GLY A 719 19.41 -28.38 14.49
N LYS A 720 19.49 -28.98 15.68
CA LYS A 720 19.03 -30.36 15.88
C LYS A 720 17.50 -30.39 15.94
N PRO A 721 16.81 -31.18 15.10
CA PRO A 721 15.37 -31.38 15.24
C PRO A 721 15.04 -31.89 16.64
N GLU A 722 14.03 -31.31 17.30
CA GLU A 722 13.60 -31.72 18.64
C GLU A 722 12.98 -33.12 18.65
N HIS A 723 12.32 -33.49 17.56
CA HIS A 723 11.62 -34.76 17.41
C HIS A 723 12.10 -35.51 16.17
N ALA A 724 12.20 -36.84 16.31
CA ALA A 724 12.57 -37.76 15.23
C ALA A 724 11.40 -38.66 14.81
N GLU A 725 10.37 -38.80 15.64
CA GLU A 725 9.24 -39.68 15.39
C GLU A 725 7.94 -38.90 15.20
N PHE A 726 7.22 -39.26 14.14
CA PHE A 726 5.97 -38.63 13.73
C PHE A 726 4.93 -39.72 13.47
N VAL A 727 3.88 -39.77 14.27
CA VAL A 727 2.77 -40.73 14.10
C VAL A 727 1.68 -40.06 13.26
N ILE A 728 1.40 -40.63 12.09
CA ILE A 728 0.36 -40.17 11.18
C ILE A 728 -0.93 -40.91 11.51
N ARG A 729 -1.94 -40.17 11.95
CA ARG A 729 -3.25 -40.69 12.30
C ARG A 729 -4.07 -41.01 11.05
N PRO A 730 -5.10 -41.89 11.15
CA PRO A 730 -5.95 -42.22 10.01
C PRO A 730 -6.64 -41.01 9.37
N ASP A 731 -6.90 -39.93 10.12
CA ASP A 731 -7.47 -38.69 9.60
C ASP A 731 -6.47 -37.79 8.85
N GLY A 732 -5.19 -38.22 8.80
CA GLY A 732 -4.08 -37.53 8.15
C GLY A 732 -3.33 -36.54 9.05
N THR A 733 -3.75 -36.33 10.30
CA THR A 733 -3.06 -35.45 11.24
C THR A 733 -1.82 -36.12 11.85
N ILE A 734 -0.86 -35.32 12.30
CA ILE A 734 0.28 -35.82 13.09
C ILE A 734 -0.06 -35.73 14.57
N GLU A 735 0.28 -36.78 15.31
CA GLU A 735 0.18 -36.79 16.77
C GLU A 735 0.96 -35.64 17.42
N GLU A 736 0.33 -34.99 18.40
CA GLU A 736 0.86 -33.79 19.08
C GLU A 736 1.14 -32.60 18.14
N ASP A 737 0.62 -32.61 16.91
CA ASP A 737 0.83 -31.57 15.89
C ASP A 737 2.32 -31.26 15.62
N ARG A 738 3.18 -32.24 15.85
CA ARG A 738 4.63 -32.13 15.61
C ARG A 738 4.88 -31.98 14.11
N ARG A 739 5.88 -31.17 13.75
CA ARG A 739 6.31 -31.01 12.35
C ARG A 739 7.78 -31.36 12.17
N PRO A 740 8.14 -32.11 11.10
CA PRO A 740 9.54 -32.38 10.78
C PRO A 740 10.26 -31.11 10.34
N GLN A 741 11.55 -30.99 10.67
CA GLN A 741 12.39 -29.92 10.13
C GLN A 741 12.75 -30.19 8.66
N GLN A 742 12.93 -29.10 7.90
CA GLN A 742 13.23 -29.15 6.48
C GLN A 742 14.62 -29.72 6.18
N LEU A 743 15.61 -29.50 7.05
CA LEU A 743 17.00 -29.89 6.81
C LEU A 743 17.29 -31.32 7.28
N LEU A 744 17.63 -32.19 6.33
CA LEU A 744 18.22 -33.51 6.60
C LEU A 744 19.75 -33.36 6.65
N HIS A 745 20.29 -33.21 7.86
CA HIS A 745 21.72 -33.04 8.09
C HIS A 745 22.55 -34.28 7.68
N GLY A 746 23.65 -34.04 6.96
CA GLY A 746 24.61 -35.05 6.51
C GLY A 746 25.83 -35.20 7.42
N GLN A 747 26.92 -35.76 6.88
CA GLN A 747 28.13 -36.13 7.62
C GLN A 747 28.89 -34.94 8.24
N SER A 748 28.77 -33.74 7.68
CA SER A 748 29.42 -32.54 8.22
C SER A 748 28.72 -31.99 9.48
N HIS A 749 27.53 -32.50 9.79
CA HIS A 749 26.63 -32.00 10.85
C HIS A 749 26.11 -33.14 11.72
N GLN A 750 26.97 -34.10 12.09
CA GLN A 750 26.56 -35.29 12.85
C GLN A 750 26.00 -34.95 14.24
N ASP A 751 26.49 -33.89 14.88
CA ASP A 751 26.10 -33.44 16.21
C ASP A 751 24.64 -32.95 16.27
N ILE A 752 24.14 -32.41 15.17
CA ILE A 752 22.77 -31.89 15.03
C ILE A 752 21.87 -32.79 14.17
N LYS A 753 22.32 -34.01 13.84
CA LYS A 753 21.52 -34.95 13.05
C LYS A 753 20.42 -35.59 13.90
N ASN A 754 19.17 -35.54 13.42
CA ASN A 754 18.04 -36.26 14.00
C ASN A 754 17.03 -36.64 12.90
N PRO A 755 17.20 -37.78 12.21
CA PRO A 755 16.43 -38.10 10.99
C PRO A 755 14.96 -38.42 11.29
N PRO A 756 14.00 -37.93 10.48
CA PRO A 756 12.59 -38.18 10.68
C PRO A 756 12.22 -39.64 10.35
N THR A 757 11.37 -40.21 11.20
CA THR A 757 10.75 -41.51 11.07
C THR A 757 9.24 -41.35 11.23
N PHE A 758 8.49 -41.83 10.25
CA PHE A 758 7.04 -41.74 10.19
C PHE A 758 6.43 -43.10 10.51
N ALA A 759 5.56 -43.16 11.52
CA ALA A 759 4.69 -44.31 11.74
C ALA A 759 3.34 -44.03 11.08
N VAL A 760 2.97 -44.83 10.08
CA VAL A 760 1.79 -44.57 9.24
C VAL A 760 1.14 -45.88 8.82
N ASN A 761 -0.19 -45.90 8.82
CA ASN A 761 -0.95 -47.04 8.33
C ASN A 761 -1.44 -46.78 6.89
N TYR A 762 -1.06 -47.65 5.96
CA TYR A 762 -1.51 -47.66 4.57
C TYR A 762 -2.73 -48.59 4.44
N PRO A 763 -3.97 -48.08 4.24
CA PRO A 763 -5.16 -48.92 4.11
C PRO A 763 -5.11 -49.84 2.88
N LYS A 764 -4.38 -49.42 1.84
CA LYS A 764 -4.09 -50.15 0.60
C LYS A 764 -2.63 -49.88 0.22
N PRO A 765 -2.00 -50.72 -0.63
CA PRO A 765 -0.66 -50.44 -1.11
C PRO A 765 -0.57 -49.04 -1.75
N GLY A 766 0.49 -48.31 -1.46
CA GLY A 766 0.68 -46.94 -1.89
C GLY A 766 2.17 -46.58 -2.03
N LYS A 767 2.46 -45.28 -2.03
CA LYS A 767 3.81 -44.73 -2.12
C LYS A 767 4.07 -43.79 -0.96
N PHE A 768 5.33 -43.77 -0.54
CA PHE A 768 5.90 -42.69 0.25
C PHE A 768 6.83 -41.88 -0.64
N ALA A 769 6.72 -40.55 -0.61
CA ALA A 769 7.59 -39.66 -1.36
C ALA A 769 8.12 -38.52 -0.49
N VAL A 770 9.37 -38.13 -0.72
CA VAL A 770 9.94 -36.88 -0.18
C VAL A 770 10.18 -35.91 -1.32
N ARG A 771 9.72 -34.65 -1.17
CA ARG A 771 10.01 -33.57 -2.11
C ARG A 771 11.39 -33.00 -1.79
N VAL A 772 12.39 -33.33 -2.60
CA VAL A 772 13.76 -32.81 -2.41
C VAL A 772 13.88 -31.46 -3.08
N GLY A 773 14.27 -30.44 -2.29
CA GLY A 773 14.55 -29.10 -2.77
C GLY A 773 16.03 -28.90 -3.10
N ARG A 774 16.69 -28.03 -2.32
CA ARG A 774 18.10 -27.68 -2.42
C ARG A 774 18.97 -28.64 -1.62
N VAL A 775 20.16 -28.91 -2.12
CA VAL A 775 21.17 -29.78 -1.52
C VAL A 775 22.48 -29.00 -1.44
N SER A 776 23.19 -29.11 -0.32
CA SER A 776 24.51 -28.50 -0.14
C SER A 776 25.61 -29.57 -0.26
N ALA A 777 26.69 -29.24 -0.97
CA ALA A 777 27.88 -30.04 -1.22
C ALA A 777 27.65 -31.42 -1.87
N SER A 778 26.94 -32.31 -1.20
CA SER A 778 26.32 -33.52 -1.76
C SER A 778 25.34 -34.12 -0.76
N GLY A 779 24.26 -34.71 -1.29
CA GLY A 779 23.31 -35.53 -0.54
C GLY A 779 23.43 -37.01 -0.90
N LEU A 780 23.12 -37.89 0.04
CA LEU A 780 22.87 -39.32 -0.18
C LEU A 780 21.60 -39.66 0.57
N LEU A 781 20.47 -39.48 -0.10
CA LEU A 781 19.16 -39.71 0.49
C LEU A 781 18.88 -41.21 0.56
N LYS A 782 18.52 -41.69 1.74
CA LYS A 782 18.11 -43.08 1.95
C LYS A 782 16.74 -43.14 2.59
N ILE A 783 15.94 -44.10 2.15
CA ILE A 783 14.59 -44.35 2.66
C ILE A 783 14.50 -45.82 3.11
N TRP A 784 14.14 -46.02 4.37
CA TRP A 784 13.87 -47.34 4.94
C TRP A 784 12.37 -47.49 5.19
N VAL A 785 11.85 -48.69 4.95
CA VAL A 785 10.51 -49.12 5.34
C VAL A 785 10.68 -50.36 6.20
N ASP A 786 10.24 -50.29 7.46
CA ASP A 786 10.36 -51.36 8.46
C ASP A 786 11.80 -51.88 8.60
N ASP A 787 12.74 -50.94 8.76
CA ASP A 787 14.19 -51.17 8.85
C ASP A 787 14.85 -51.81 7.60
N GLU A 788 14.10 -52.06 6.53
CA GLU A 788 14.62 -52.50 5.24
C GLU A 788 14.92 -51.29 4.34
N LEU A 789 16.16 -51.19 3.83
CA LEU A 789 16.55 -50.11 2.91
C LEU A 789 15.84 -50.31 1.56
N LYS A 790 14.93 -49.39 1.20
CA LYS A 790 14.16 -49.45 -0.05
C LYS A 790 14.73 -48.56 -1.15
N LEU A 791 15.43 -47.48 -0.78
CA LEU A 791 16.03 -46.57 -1.73
C LEU A 791 17.33 -45.99 -1.20
N GLU A 792 18.29 -45.89 -2.10
CA GLU A 792 19.50 -45.09 -1.95
C GLU A 792 19.66 -44.21 -3.20
N ARG A 793 19.74 -42.89 -3.01
CA ARG A 793 19.78 -41.91 -4.09
C ARG A 793 20.85 -40.85 -3.83
N GLU A 794 21.84 -40.82 -4.71
CA GLU A 794 22.85 -39.75 -4.74
C GLU A 794 22.27 -38.45 -5.28
N LEU A 795 22.64 -37.34 -4.64
CA LEU A 795 22.27 -35.97 -4.98
C LEU A 795 23.55 -35.11 -5.05
N PRO A 796 24.38 -35.26 -6.09
CA PRO A 796 25.63 -34.51 -6.23
C PRO A 796 25.40 -33.01 -6.47
N CYS A 797 26.26 -32.16 -5.91
CA CYS A 797 26.24 -30.73 -6.21
C CYS A 797 27.41 -30.32 -7.09
N GLY A 798 27.15 -29.46 -8.07
CA GLY A 798 28.14 -29.06 -9.06
C GLY A 798 27.54 -28.23 -10.19
N GLU A 799 28.40 -27.57 -10.95
CA GLU A 799 27.99 -26.77 -12.09
C GLU A 799 27.17 -27.59 -13.09
N GLY A 800 26.02 -27.04 -13.52
CA GLY A 800 25.13 -27.69 -14.48
C GLY A 800 24.31 -28.88 -13.94
N LEU A 801 24.35 -29.17 -12.63
CA LEU A 801 23.52 -30.20 -12.00
C LEU A 801 22.18 -29.65 -11.51
N GLY A 802 21.19 -30.53 -11.36
CA GLY A 802 19.84 -30.18 -10.93
C GLY A 802 19.11 -29.25 -11.90
N LYS A 803 18.08 -28.56 -11.41
CA LYS A 803 17.41 -27.45 -12.12
C LYS A 803 18.26 -26.19 -12.11
N GLU A 804 18.99 -25.97 -11.02
CA GLU A 804 19.85 -24.82 -10.81
C GLU A 804 20.98 -25.21 -9.85
N SER A 805 22.18 -24.68 -10.08
CA SER A 805 23.31 -24.86 -9.17
C SER A 805 24.06 -23.55 -8.98
N VAL A 806 24.36 -23.22 -7.72
CA VAL A 806 25.03 -21.98 -7.32
C VAL A 806 26.26 -22.31 -6.49
N TYR A 807 27.42 -21.80 -6.90
CA TYR A 807 28.62 -21.87 -6.09
C TYR A 807 28.54 -20.86 -4.96
N ARG A 808 28.88 -21.27 -3.74
CA ARG A 808 28.91 -20.42 -2.55
C ARG A 808 30.36 -20.15 -2.14
N PRO A 809 30.96 -19.00 -2.54
CA PRO A 809 32.36 -18.72 -2.27
C PRO A 809 32.74 -18.76 -0.78
N GLN A 810 31.82 -18.30 0.09
CA GLN A 810 32.02 -18.26 1.53
C GLN A 810 32.19 -19.65 2.17
N TRP A 811 31.61 -20.70 1.58
CA TRP A 811 31.68 -22.08 2.09
C TRP A 811 32.47 -23.02 1.16
N LYS A 812 32.95 -22.51 0.02
CA LYS A 812 33.72 -23.24 -1.00
C LYS A 812 33.01 -24.52 -1.48
N LEU A 813 31.69 -24.48 -1.62
CA LEU A 813 30.86 -25.61 -2.06
C LEU A 813 29.80 -25.18 -3.07
N TRP A 814 29.21 -26.15 -3.74
CA TRP A 814 28.03 -25.96 -4.59
C TRP A 814 26.76 -26.27 -3.82
N GLU A 815 25.73 -25.46 -4.03
CA GLU A 815 24.35 -25.81 -3.71
C GLU A 815 23.59 -26.11 -5.00
N THR A 816 22.85 -27.22 -5.05
CA THR A 816 22.08 -27.65 -6.22
C THR A 816 20.61 -27.84 -5.86
N THR A 817 19.71 -27.23 -6.63
CA THR A 817 18.26 -27.37 -6.50
C THR A 817 17.75 -28.47 -7.42
N TYR A 818 17.15 -29.51 -6.85
CA TYR A 818 16.55 -30.62 -7.59
C TYR A 818 15.05 -30.38 -7.85
N ASP A 819 14.29 -30.06 -6.79
CA ASP A 819 12.85 -29.83 -6.85
C ASP A 819 12.10 -31.00 -7.56
N GLU A 820 12.33 -32.21 -7.05
CA GLU A 820 11.77 -33.48 -7.54
C GLU A 820 11.19 -34.34 -6.39
N ASP A 821 10.25 -35.24 -6.73
CA ASP A 821 9.71 -36.22 -5.78
C ASP A 821 10.51 -37.51 -5.88
N ILE A 822 11.04 -37.96 -4.74
CA ILE A 822 11.76 -39.23 -4.63
C ILE A 822 10.90 -40.19 -3.82
N SER A 823 10.47 -41.30 -4.44
CA SER A 823 9.44 -42.18 -3.87
C SER A 823 9.83 -43.65 -3.78
N VAL A 824 9.23 -44.36 -2.81
CA VAL A 824 9.25 -45.83 -2.67
C VAL A 824 7.83 -46.37 -2.57
N ASP A 825 7.62 -47.60 -3.03
CA ASP A 825 6.37 -48.32 -2.82
C ASP A 825 6.29 -48.84 -1.38
N VAL A 826 5.10 -48.76 -0.79
CA VAL A 826 4.79 -49.17 0.59
C VAL A 826 3.61 -50.13 0.55
N PRO A 827 3.72 -51.35 1.12
CA PRO A 827 2.60 -52.29 1.24
C PRO A 827 1.42 -51.73 2.07
N ALA A 828 0.31 -52.47 2.10
CA ALA A 828 -0.77 -52.16 3.03
C ALA A 828 -0.39 -52.62 4.44
N GLY A 829 -0.79 -51.84 5.45
CA GLY A 829 -0.52 -52.10 6.86
C GLY A 829 0.16 -50.94 7.57
N LEU A 830 0.50 -51.16 8.84
CA LEU A 830 1.26 -50.22 9.65
C LEU A 830 2.75 -50.34 9.31
N HIS A 831 3.37 -49.22 8.95
CA HIS A 831 4.77 -49.15 8.55
C HIS A 831 5.52 -48.05 9.28
N ARG A 832 6.82 -48.29 9.52
CA ARG A 832 7.78 -47.27 9.98
C ARG A 832 8.69 -46.87 8.81
N ILE A 833 8.61 -45.61 8.41
CA ILE A 833 9.34 -45.06 7.27
C ILE A 833 10.38 -44.05 7.75
N ARG A 834 11.66 -44.38 7.66
CA ARG A 834 12.75 -43.47 8.06
C ARG A 834 13.39 -42.85 6.83
N VAL A 835 13.66 -41.55 6.89
CA VAL A 835 14.39 -40.82 5.85
C VAL A 835 15.65 -40.23 6.44
N GLU A 836 16.80 -40.49 5.82
CA GLU A 836 18.08 -40.01 6.32
C GLU A 836 18.97 -39.58 5.17
N ASN A 837 19.76 -38.54 5.40
CA ASN A 837 20.80 -38.10 4.50
C ASN A 837 22.16 -38.59 5.01
N PHE A 838 22.85 -39.38 4.18
CA PHE A 838 24.20 -39.89 4.41
C PHE A 838 25.26 -39.08 3.65
N GLY A 839 24.83 -38.07 2.89
CA GLY A 839 25.69 -37.21 2.07
C GLY A 839 26.57 -36.30 2.92
N ARG A 840 27.41 -35.50 2.26
CA ARG A 840 28.41 -34.69 2.94
C ARG A 840 27.78 -33.62 3.81
N ASP A 841 26.78 -32.92 3.32
CA ASP A 841 26.15 -31.80 4.03
C ASP A 841 24.61 -31.96 3.99
N TRP A 842 23.80 -30.91 4.11
CA TRP A 842 22.34 -31.00 4.24
C TRP A 842 21.59 -31.18 2.92
N VAL A 843 20.42 -31.82 3.00
CA VAL A 843 19.40 -31.92 1.94
C VAL A 843 18.11 -31.31 2.47
N THR A 844 17.45 -30.41 1.74
CA THR A 844 16.11 -29.95 2.15
C THR A 844 15.03 -30.93 1.68
N ALA A 845 14.19 -31.39 2.62
CA ALA A 845 12.91 -32.03 2.34
C ALA A 845 11.80 -30.98 2.49
N SER A 846 11.21 -30.53 1.39
CA SER A 846 10.14 -29.52 1.42
C SER A 846 8.80 -30.07 1.90
N SER A 847 8.55 -31.36 1.68
CA SER A 847 7.38 -32.08 2.20
C SER A 847 7.56 -33.60 2.12
N TYR A 848 6.70 -34.31 2.85
CA TYR A 848 6.57 -35.77 2.80
C TYR A 848 5.14 -36.14 2.39
N ARG A 849 4.99 -37.03 1.41
CA ARG A 849 3.70 -37.45 0.86
C ARG A 849 3.47 -38.94 1.09
N PHE A 850 2.31 -39.30 1.64
CA PHE A 850 1.88 -40.67 1.92
C PHE A 850 0.59 -40.93 1.15
N THR A 851 0.67 -41.67 0.04
CA THR A 851 -0.49 -41.74 -0.86
C THR A 851 -1.60 -42.59 -0.27
N GLY A 852 -2.84 -42.10 -0.33
CA GLY A 852 -4.03 -42.85 0.13
C GLY A 852 -4.05 -43.23 1.62
N CYS A 853 -3.26 -42.58 2.48
CA CYS A 853 -3.20 -42.90 3.91
C CYS A 853 -4.26 -42.18 4.76
N ARG A 854 -4.81 -41.07 4.27
CA ARG A 854 -5.89 -40.35 4.95
C ARG A 854 -7.21 -41.04 4.66
N VAL A 855 -7.84 -41.63 5.67
CA VAL A 855 -9.14 -42.28 5.61
C VAL A 855 -10.25 -41.24 5.81
N LEU A 856 -11.16 -41.15 4.84
CA LEU A 856 -12.32 -40.27 4.85
C LEU A 856 -13.60 -41.10 5.01
N ASP A 857 -13.92 -41.41 6.26
CA ASP A 857 -15.18 -42.05 6.67
C ASP A 857 -16.34 -41.04 6.82
N ARG A 858 -16.03 -39.74 6.80
CA ARG A 858 -16.97 -38.62 6.89
C ARG A 858 -16.81 -37.63 5.74
N PRO A 859 -17.85 -36.84 5.42
CA PRO A 859 -17.78 -35.78 4.42
C PRO A 859 -16.62 -34.82 4.74
N ASN A 860 -15.71 -34.66 3.77
CA ASN A 860 -14.51 -33.83 3.92
C ASN A 860 -14.84 -32.34 3.72
N VAL A 861 -15.61 -31.80 4.66
CA VAL A 861 -16.05 -30.40 4.64
C VAL A 861 -15.50 -29.62 5.83
N LEU A 862 -15.24 -28.34 5.62
CA LEU A 862 -15.02 -27.34 6.66
C LEU A 862 -16.37 -26.71 6.97
N VAL A 863 -16.73 -26.66 8.24
CA VAL A 863 -17.98 -26.08 8.72
C VAL A 863 -17.65 -24.89 9.63
N CYS A 864 -18.05 -23.70 9.20
CA CYS A 864 -17.91 -22.45 9.95
C CYS A 864 -19.30 -21.91 10.24
N GLY A 865 -19.64 -21.67 11.50
CA GLY A 865 -20.99 -21.29 11.87
C GLY A 865 -21.04 -20.46 13.13
N MET A 866 -21.91 -19.45 13.11
CA MET A 866 -22.17 -18.59 14.26
C MET A 866 -23.65 -18.28 14.35
N LYS A 867 -24.13 -18.05 15.57
CA LYS A 867 -25.53 -17.75 15.86
C LYS A 867 -25.69 -16.51 16.71
N SER A 868 -26.75 -15.77 16.40
CA SER A 868 -27.33 -14.71 17.21
C SER A 868 -28.79 -15.04 17.52
N GLU A 869 -29.46 -14.22 18.32
CA GLU A 869 -30.88 -14.40 18.62
C GLU A 869 -31.79 -14.40 17.37
N PRO A 870 -31.69 -13.43 16.43
CA PRO A 870 -32.58 -13.39 15.27
C PRO A 870 -32.16 -14.30 14.10
N VAL A 871 -30.87 -14.67 14.00
CA VAL A 871 -30.35 -15.42 12.85
C VAL A 871 -29.12 -16.24 13.21
N SER A 872 -29.03 -17.43 12.63
CA SER A 872 -27.79 -18.23 12.56
C SER A 872 -27.26 -18.25 11.14
N ILE A 873 -25.94 -18.23 10.97
CA ILE A 873 -25.30 -18.38 9.68
C ILE A 873 -24.35 -19.57 9.68
N LEU A 874 -24.20 -20.17 8.50
CA LEU A 874 -23.32 -21.30 8.29
C LEU A 874 -22.66 -21.16 6.92
N TRP A 875 -21.37 -21.43 6.85
CA TRP A 875 -20.65 -21.64 5.60
C TRP A 875 -20.01 -23.02 5.64
N ILE A 876 -20.30 -23.81 4.61
CA ILE A 876 -19.77 -25.16 4.46
C ILE A 876 -18.93 -25.18 3.20
N GLN A 877 -17.65 -25.56 3.32
CA GLN A 877 -16.72 -25.63 2.22
C GLN A 877 -16.23 -27.08 2.04
N ASN A 878 -16.21 -27.57 0.82
CA ASN A 878 -15.43 -28.75 0.44
C ASN A 878 -13.95 -28.44 0.73
N ARG A 879 -13.32 -29.17 1.67
CA ARG A 879 -11.94 -28.90 2.09
C ARG A 879 -10.93 -29.05 0.95
N GLU A 880 -11.27 -29.81 -0.09
CA GLU A 880 -10.43 -29.95 -1.28
C GLU A 880 -10.61 -28.80 -2.28
N SER A 881 -11.64 -27.96 -2.13
CA SER A 881 -11.88 -26.80 -3.00
C SER A 881 -11.04 -25.60 -2.55
N THR A 882 -9.73 -25.77 -2.65
CA THR A 882 -8.71 -24.76 -2.36
C THR A 882 -8.21 -24.11 -3.65
N TRP A 883 -7.59 -22.93 -3.54
CA TRP A 883 -6.90 -22.29 -4.67
C TRP A 883 -5.92 -23.23 -5.37
N TYR A 884 -5.19 -24.03 -4.61
CA TYR A 884 -4.15 -24.91 -5.11
C TYR A 884 -4.70 -26.10 -5.89
N ASN A 885 -5.72 -26.79 -5.35
CA ASN A 885 -6.34 -27.93 -6.02
C ASN A 885 -7.18 -27.48 -7.22
N ARG A 886 -7.82 -26.31 -7.14
CA ARG A 886 -8.54 -25.70 -8.28
C ARG A 886 -7.60 -25.33 -9.42
N GLY A 887 -6.41 -24.80 -9.13
CA GLY A 887 -5.38 -24.56 -10.15
C GLY A 887 -4.88 -25.81 -10.87
N ARG A 888 -5.22 -27.01 -10.37
CA ARG A 888 -4.87 -28.32 -10.94
C ARG A 888 -6.06 -29.11 -11.47
N ASP A 889 -7.26 -28.52 -11.47
CA ASP A 889 -8.52 -29.20 -11.77
C ASP A 889 -8.71 -30.50 -10.96
N ALA A 890 -8.22 -30.52 -9.72
CA ALA A 890 -8.13 -31.70 -8.86
C ALA A 890 -9.08 -31.62 -7.64
N VAL A 891 -10.31 -31.13 -7.83
CA VAL A 891 -11.29 -30.99 -6.75
C VAL A 891 -12.39 -32.04 -6.89
N PRO A 892 -12.36 -33.14 -6.11
CA PRO A 892 -13.46 -34.09 -6.09
C PRO A 892 -14.67 -33.47 -5.38
N ALA A 893 -15.87 -33.66 -5.94
CA ALA A 893 -17.11 -33.28 -5.28
C ALA A 893 -17.32 -34.12 -4.02
N VAL A 894 -17.83 -33.50 -2.95
CA VAL A 894 -18.31 -34.23 -1.77
C VAL A 894 -19.67 -34.83 -2.12
N GLU A 895 -19.83 -36.14 -1.92
CA GLU A 895 -21.09 -36.86 -2.09
C GLU A 895 -22.21 -36.35 -1.15
N PRO A 896 -23.49 -36.65 -1.42
CA PRO A 896 -24.61 -36.21 -0.59
C PRO A 896 -24.42 -36.54 0.90
N PHE A 897 -24.68 -35.55 1.75
CA PHE A 897 -24.48 -35.65 3.19
C PHE A 897 -25.52 -34.86 3.98
N ARG A 898 -25.59 -35.13 5.28
CA ARG A 898 -26.38 -34.36 6.24
C ARG A 898 -25.50 -33.74 7.32
N LEU A 899 -25.96 -32.63 7.87
CA LEU A 899 -25.35 -31.92 8.98
C LEU A 899 -26.45 -31.52 9.97
N ALA A 900 -26.28 -31.85 11.24
CA ALA A 900 -27.17 -31.37 12.29
C ALA A 900 -26.57 -30.14 12.98
N VAL A 901 -27.35 -29.08 13.12
CA VAL A 901 -26.98 -27.88 13.87
C VAL A 901 -27.83 -27.78 15.15
N GLU A 902 -27.23 -27.34 16.24
CA GLU A 902 -27.92 -27.23 17.53
C GLU A 902 -28.71 -25.92 17.63
N LEU A 903 -30.03 -26.04 17.46
CA LEU A 903 -30.97 -24.92 17.48
C LEU A 903 -32.23 -25.31 18.28
N PRO A 904 -32.83 -24.39 19.06
CA PRO A 904 -34.05 -24.66 19.81
C PRO A 904 -35.17 -25.22 18.93
N ASP A 905 -36.06 -26.02 19.51
CA ASP A 905 -37.24 -26.52 18.80
C ASP A 905 -38.08 -25.38 18.21
N GLY A 906 -38.56 -25.58 16.99
CA GLY A 906 -39.30 -24.57 16.25
C GLY A 906 -39.23 -24.78 14.74
N GLU A 907 -39.98 -23.96 14.01
CA GLU A 907 -39.86 -23.86 12.56
C GLU A 907 -38.83 -22.79 12.19
N TYR A 908 -38.01 -23.11 11.19
CA TYR A 908 -36.98 -22.23 10.69
C TYR A 908 -37.11 -22.09 9.19
N GLU A 909 -36.83 -20.87 8.72
CA GLU A 909 -36.57 -20.58 7.33
C GLU A 909 -35.08 -20.66 7.07
N VAL A 910 -34.68 -21.48 6.09
CA VAL A 910 -33.30 -21.69 5.68
C VAL A 910 -33.13 -21.16 4.26
N GLU A 911 -32.38 -20.07 4.13
CA GLU A 911 -31.95 -19.54 2.84
C GLU A 911 -30.58 -20.12 2.49
N ARG A 912 -30.47 -20.75 1.33
CA ARG A 912 -29.19 -21.24 0.78
C ARG A 912 -28.65 -20.23 -0.21
N TRP A 913 -27.35 -20.00 -0.17
CA TRP A 913 -26.66 -18.97 -0.94
C TRP A 913 -25.56 -19.58 -1.81
N GLU A 914 -25.53 -19.13 -3.06
CA GLU A 914 -24.42 -19.32 -3.99
C GLU A 914 -23.35 -18.31 -3.60
N THR A 915 -22.20 -18.81 -3.15
CA THR A 915 -21.19 -18.00 -2.47
C THR A 915 -20.27 -17.27 -3.43
N TRP A 916 -20.23 -17.63 -4.72
CA TRP A 916 -19.38 -16.95 -5.69
C TRP A 916 -19.98 -15.61 -6.15
N LYS A 917 -21.31 -15.56 -6.31
CA LYS A 917 -22.07 -14.37 -6.73
C LYS A 917 -22.74 -13.65 -5.56
N GLY A 918 -22.88 -14.32 -4.42
CA GLY A 918 -23.60 -13.80 -3.26
C GLY A 918 -25.08 -13.66 -3.57
N THR A 919 -25.70 -14.72 -4.09
CA THR A 919 -27.13 -14.75 -4.44
C THR A 919 -27.86 -15.91 -3.79
N VAL A 920 -29.14 -15.75 -3.49
CA VAL A 920 -29.98 -16.81 -2.93
C VAL A 920 -30.22 -17.89 -4.00
N LEU A 921 -29.87 -19.14 -3.67
CA LEU A 921 -30.18 -20.34 -4.47
C LEU A 921 -31.62 -20.81 -4.26
N GLY A 922 -32.11 -20.68 -3.03
CA GLY A 922 -33.46 -21.09 -2.67
C GLY A 922 -33.70 -20.97 -1.17
N THR A 923 -34.97 -21.02 -0.80
CA THR A 923 -35.42 -20.93 0.59
C THR A 923 -36.31 -22.11 0.90
N GLU A 924 -36.07 -22.77 2.03
CA GLU A 924 -36.86 -23.91 2.50
C GLU A 924 -37.27 -23.74 3.96
N ARG A 925 -38.30 -24.49 4.37
CA ARG A 925 -38.77 -24.54 5.76
C ARG A 925 -38.40 -25.86 6.38
N ILE A 926 -37.65 -25.81 7.47
CA ILE A 926 -37.18 -26.99 8.20
C ILE A 926 -37.58 -26.83 9.67
N LYS A 927 -38.00 -27.93 10.28
CA LYS A 927 -38.36 -27.97 11.70
C LYS A 927 -37.19 -28.52 12.52
N SER A 928 -36.74 -27.76 13.52
CA SER A 928 -35.86 -28.28 14.56
C SER A 928 -36.66 -29.14 15.54
N ARG A 929 -36.13 -30.30 15.90
CA ARG A 929 -36.72 -31.23 16.87
C ARG A 929 -35.62 -31.75 17.79
N ASP A 930 -35.94 -31.91 19.07
CA ASP A 930 -34.99 -32.37 20.10
C ASP A 930 -33.71 -31.51 20.13
N GLY A 931 -33.85 -30.20 19.90
CA GLY A 931 -32.76 -29.23 19.86
C GLY A 931 -31.88 -29.31 18.61
N ARG A 932 -32.30 -30.02 17.56
CA ARG A 932 -31.50 -30.24 16.34
C ARG A 932 -32.28 -29.93 15.07
N LEU A 933 -31.66 -29.12 14.22
CA LEU A 933 -32.10 -28.88 12.85
C LEU A 933 -31.18 -29.63 11.89
N THR A 934 -31.72 -30.60 11.15
CA THR A 934 -30.97 -31.41 10.19
C THR A 934 -31.04 -30.78 8.80
N LEU A 935 -29.88 -30.48 8.24
CA LEU A 935 -29.70 -29.96 6.89
C LEU A 935 -29.18 -31.08 5.99
N GLU A 936 -29.83 -31.30 4.85
CA GLU A 936 -29.36 -32.24 3.82
C GLU A 936 -28.74 -31.48 2.65
N PHE A 937 -27.69 -32.04 2.07
CA PHE A 937 -26.97 -31.47 0.93
C PHE A 937 -26.89 -32.53 -0.17
N PRO A 938 -27.27 -32.19 -1.42
CA PRO A 938 -27.24 -33.13 -2.55
C PRO A 938 -25.81 -33.46 -3.04
N GLY A 939 -24.79 -32.90 -2.38
CA GLY A 939 -23.39 -32.91 -2.75
C GLY A 939 -22.81 -31.50 -2.69
N LEU A 940 -21.49 -31.38 -2.70
CA LEU A 940 -20.80 -30.08 -2.59
C LEU A 940 -19.52 -30.06 -3.43
N GLU A 941 -19.50 -29.25 -4.49
CA GLU A 941 -18.31 -29.07 -5.34
C GLU A 941 -17.32 -28.05 -4.76
N SER A 942 -17.82 -26.86 -4.40
CA SER A 942 -17.03 -25.82 -3.74
C SER A 942 -17.50 -25.60 -2.30
N ASP A 943 -18.62 -24.94 -2.13
CA ASP A 943 -19.06 -24.38 -0.87
C ASP A 943 -20.48 -23.82 -0.99
N VAL A 944 -21.11 -23.59 0.15
CA VAL A 944 -22.48 -23.06 0.24
C VAL A 944 -22.63 -22.24 1.52
N GLY A 945 -23.30 -21.09 1.41
CA GLY A 945 -23.67 -20.24 2.55
C GLY A 945 -25.12 -20.46 2.95
N LEU A 946 -25.43 -20.35 4.24
CA LEU A 946 -26.79 -20.45 4.76
C LEU A 946 -27.11 -19.32 5.73
N LYS A 947 -28.34 -18.82 5.67
CA LYS A 947 -28.97 -18.01 6.72
C LYS A 947 -30.18 -18.78 7.26
N ILE A 948 -30.22 -18.95 8.57
CA ILE A 948 -31.24 -19.74 9.27
C ILE A 948 -31.96 -18.83 10.26
N ARG A 949 -33.24 -18.55 10.01
CA ARG A 949 -34.07 -17.64 10.83
C ARG A 949 -35.23 -18.39 11.45
N LYS A 950 -35.49 -18.15 12.73
CA LYS A 950 -36.65 -18.72 13.41
C LYS A 950 -37.93 -18.01 12.92
N ARG A 951 -38.99 -18.78 12.67
CA ARG A 951 -40.30 -18.28 12.23
C ARG A 951 -41.22 -17.91 13.40
#